data_AF-A0A6L7UMF7-F1
#
_entry.id   AF-A0A6L7UMF7-F1
#
_cell.length_a   1.000
_cell.length_b   1.000
_cell.length_c   1.000
_cell.angle_alpha   90.00
_cell.angle_beta   90.00
_cell.angle_gamma   90.00
#
_symmetry.space_group_name_H-M   'P 1'
#
loop_
_entity.id
_entity.type
_entity.pdbx_description
1 polymer ?
#
loop_
_entity_poly.entity_id
_entity_poly.type
_entity_poly.pdbx_seq_one_letter_code
_entity_poly.pdbx_strand_id
1 'polypeptide(L)'
;MTEPKRSSRGGAPIRVRGLTFLALIVGCGEAGAPVPEASLAEILATRGTADAALQQDRLEDARIDYQRLVEMAPAEAAGYAGLGLTALKAADYETAEENLIEARERAPDDPELTLALATLRTETGDFGEARALLDETLAADPGHARSLWGLAEVEARAAGPDSDARADVLARLAAAAPGNLAALAALADAQLARGELDAALGTMESLRQVAPDFRPGPRAAFEAAEDALLDGDASTAIGQLADFRAAFEVTSPYQASLEELRQPGGPLAGVAQLDFSFLVTLRVQEPEAVLAALRYTEASDLAGLAALAPSSEAGAAAEAPVAASTAIGDFDGDGDEDLLWSRGGEGRALRVDLGRYVDAADEVGAIDAGDAAAAIWVDLDDDRRLDAWFAGSAPRAYRNDPAGGFREIALPPAAGAAGASTSAANGVFAADLDQDGDLDVFEPHTGANRLFRNNGDLTFAEMAADFGLAGPADADTRGAAFGDLDDDRDLDIVLAEGDGGLRLLDNERAATFAERTERLSDAASEPAQAVAIGDVNGDGWLDIAAAGADRVRLLHGSPSDAFTLAATVPLNGLAPRDLLFIDFDNDGRLDLAVAGTPPASAAAPGTAAGSGLRLFRNEGEGRLAAADDFLPDLPFALRSVRSFDYNEDGDADLLVLGADGNPRLLRNDGGNANHYFRLDLAGLGEGSRKNNRFGIGARVEVRAGDLFQVHTVTDPTTLIGLDGRLKADVVRVYWPNGVPQDLYFPGTDQDLVEEQTLKGSCPMLYVWDGDGFEFVGDMMWKSALGMPLGILGGGQRAYAPAFPSQEYRRLPDGVLQPLDGEYVMQITEELWETIYVDGVNLVAVDHPSEIDVYVNEAFIPPAPIDLELWRVGERHAPVSATDENGRDHREALAERDFRYVSSFRPGRFQGIAEPHELILDLGPAAASGDVTLFLTGWIFPTDASINVAMGQSDALAPHFPELDVMGPGGEWQPAIPGLSFPSGKDKTVVADLRGLFPTDDRRVRIRTNLMVYWDEAFFTTGPAHPGAAEARVTSLAPRSADIHYRGFAREFRKGGRYGPHWFDYDSVTVEPRWHDLFGLYTRFGDVTDLVSEGDDRYVIQNAGDEITLRFDAEAFPALPEGWKRTFLIYSDGWVKDGDLNTATGDRVVPLPARTLSGYPPSPEEGRAEAPDAALADYLTRVIPPPEDR
;
A
#
# COMPACT_ATOMS: atom_id res chain seq x y z
N MET A 1 -48.77 -34.89 17.20
CA MET A 1 -48.44 -36.23 17.70
C MET A 1 -46.95 -36.22 18.04
N THR A 2 -46.61 -35.79 19.25
CA THR A 2 -46.17 -36.64 20.39
C THR A 2 -44.76 -37.19 20.23
N GLU A 3 -43.79 -36.45 20.78
CA GLU A 3 -42.73 -36.85 21.74
C GLU A 3 -42.40 -38.35 21.93
N PRO A 4 -41.14 -38.66 22.30
CA PRO A 4 -40.85 -38.79 23.74
C PRO A 4 -39.49 -38.25 24.25
N LYS A 5 -39.60 -37.37 25.26
CA LYS A 5 -38.99 -37.31 26.62
C LYS A 5 -37.60 -37.86 27.00
N ARG A 6 -36.88 -36.93 27.63
CA ARG A 6 -35.88 -36.97 28.73
C ARG A 6 -36.08 -38.02 29.86
N SER A 7 -34.95 -38.49 30.43
CA SER A 7 -34.68 -38.60 31.89
C SER A 7 -33.18 -38.94 32.12
N SER A 8 -32.34 -38.05 32.69
CA SER A 8 -32.00 -37.84 34.11
C SER A 8 -31.19 -38.95 34.83
N ARG A 9 -29.99 -38.61 35.32
CA ARG A 9 -29.27 -39.06 36.55
C ARG A 9 -27.85 -38.47 36.47
N GLY A 10 -27.24 -37.81 37.45
CA GLY A 10 -27.58 -37.44 38.81
C GLY A 10 -26.34 -36.75 39.40
N GLY A 11 -26.52 -35.64 40.11
CA GLY A 11 -25.43 -34.93 40.78
C GLY A 11 -24.96 -35.64 42.05
N ALA A 12 -23.67 -35.49 42.35
CA ALA A 12 -23.08 -35.62 43.68
C ALA A 12 -21.84 -34.69 43.77
N PRO A 13 -21.50 -34.20 44.97
CA PRO A 13 -20.84 -32.89 45.16
C PRO A 13 -19.32 -33.01 45.26
N ILE A 14 -18.59 -32.06 44.66
CA ILE A 14 -17.16 -31.90 44.93
C ILE A 14 -17.01 -31.10 46.22
N ARG A 15 -16.43 -31.76 47.23
CA ARG A 15 -16.13 -31.23 48.55
C ARG A 15 -15.04 -30.17 48.45
N VAL A 16 -15.34 -28.98 48.95
CA VAL A 16 -14.35 -28.00 49.41
C VAL A 16 -13.50 -28.64 50.52
N ARG A 17 -12.21 -28.84 50.25
CA ARG A 17 -11.16 -29.01 51.27
C ARG A 17 -10.42 -27.68 51.31
N GLY A 18 -10.85 -26.75 52.17
CA GLY A 18 -10.10 -26.40 53.38
C GLY A 18 -8.59 -26.53 53.25
N LEU A 19 -7.93 -25.62 52.53
CA LEU A 19 -6.50 -25.42 52.67
C LEU A 19 -6.25 -24.71 54.00
N THR A 20 -5.54 -25.43 54.87
CA THR A 20 -5.10 -24.97 56.18
C THR A 20 -3.84 -24.14 55.98
N PHE A 21 -3.83 -22.92 56.53
CA PHE A 21 -2.67 -22.05 56.71
C PHE A 21 -1.46 -22.88 57.18
N LEU A 22 -0.44 -23.02 56.34
CA LEU A 22 0.88 -23.49 56.75
C LEU A 22 1.79 -22.27 56.83
N ALA A 23 2.01 -21.79 58.06
CA ALA A 23 2.99 -20.78 58.38
C ALA A 23 4.39 -21.32 58.02
N LEU A 24 5.04 -20.70 57.04
CA LEU A 24 6.43 -20.95 56.72
C LEU A 24 7.31 -20.28 57.78
N ILE A 25 8.18 -21.11 58.36
CA ILE A 25 9.16 -20.76 59.37
C ILE A 25 10.22 -19.87 58.73
N VAL A 26 10.38 -18.66 59.27
CA VAL A 26 11.51 -17.76 58.99
C VAL A 26 12.80 -18.48 59.39
N GLY A 27 13.57 -18.92 58.40
CA GLY A 27 14.97 -19.28 58.57
C GLY A 27 15.81 -18.00 58.63
N CYS A 28 16.50 -17.78 59.74
CA CYS A 28 17.52 -16.76 59.85
C CYS A 28 18.70 -17.10 58.92
N GLY A 29 18.75 -16.46 57.75
CA GLY A 29 19.96 -16.21 56.97
C GLY A 29 20.50 -14.82 57.29
N GLU A 30 21.81 -14.67 57.31
CA GLU A 30 22.54 -13.49 57.75
C GLU A 30 22.16 -12.21 56.99
N ALA A 31 22.16 -11.09 57.71
CA ALA A 31 21.87 -9.76 57.21
C ALA A 31 22.92 -9.30 56.19
N GLY A 32 22.59 -9.41 54.90
CA GLY A 32 23.01 -8.43 53.90
C GLY A 32 22.26 -7.13 54.11
N ALA A 33 22.90 -5.99 53.88
CA ALA A 33 22.29 -4.66 54.05
C ALA A 33 20.96 -4.54 53.29
N PRO A 34 19.99 -3.72 53.76
CA PRO A 34 18.82 -3.41 52.95
C PRO A 34 19.30 -2.68 51.69
N VAL A 35 19.11 -3.30 50.53
CA VAL A 35 19.19 -2.61 49.24
C VAL A 35 18.07 -1.56 49.27
N PRO A 36 18.32 -0.28 48.92
CA PRO A 36 17.23 0.68 48.78
C PRO A 36 16.26 0.13 47.72
N GLU A 37 14.96 0.02 48.03
CA GLU A 37 13.95 -0.16 46.98
C GLU A 37 14.01 1.11 46.11
N ALA A 38 14.79 1.07 45.04
CA ALA A 38 14.73 2.05 43.98
C ALA A 38 13.29 2.08 43.44
N SER A 39 12.76 3.27 43.20
CA SER A 39 11.44 3.38 42.57
C SER A 39 11.50 2.86 41.12
N LEU A 40 10.38 2.36 40.58
CA LEU A 40 10.31 1.96 39.17
C LEU A 40 10.73 3.12 38.24
N ALA A 41 10.37 4.35 38.60
CA ALA A 41 10.80 5.56 37.92
C ALA A 41 12.33 5.73 37.86
N GLU A 42 13.06 5.38 38.92
CA GLU A 42 14.52 5.42 38.94
C GLU A 42 15.14 4.29 38.10
N ILE A 43 14.51 3.11 38.09
CA ILE A 43 14.93 1.96 37.28
C ILE A 43 14.81 2.29 35.80
N LEU A 44 13.63 2.76 35.35
CA LEU A 44 13.37 3.12 33.96
C LEU A 44 14.22 4.32 33.52
N ALA A 45 14.38 5.34 34.38
CA ALA A 45 15.30 6.44 34.12
C ALA A 45 16.75 5.98 33.89
N THR A 46 17.24 5.08 34.75
CA THR A 46 18.62 4.57 34.67
C THR A 46 18.81 3.70 33.44
N ARG A 47 17.78 2.94 33.06
CA ARG A 47 17.75 2.18 31.80
C ARG A 47 17.81 3.11 30.60
N GLY A 48 16.92 4.10 30.49
CA GLY A 48 16.92 5.04 29.36
C GLY A 48 18.25 5.79 29.22
N THR A 49 18.93 6.11 30.32
CA THR A 49 20.30 6.68 30.25
C THR A 49 21.36 5.67 29.80
N ALA A 50 21.22 4.40 30.18
CA ALA A 50 22.14 3.32 29.78
C ALA A 50 21.99 2.99 28.29
N ASP A 51 20.74 2.87 27.82
CA ASP A 51 20.38 2.58 26.43
C ASP A 51 20.90 3.74 25.54
N ALA A 52 20.62 4.99 25.90
CA ALA A 52 21.17 6.16 25.21
C ALA A 52 22.71 6.21 25.21
N ALA A 53 23.37 5.76 26.28
CA ALA A 53 24.83 5.68 26.32
C ALA A 53 25.37 4.58 25.39
N LEU A 54 24.69 3.44 25.30
CA LEU A 54 25.05 2.33 24.42
C LEU A 54 24.88 2.71 22.94
N GLN A 55 23.78 3.39 22.60
CA GLN A 55 23.50 3.95 21.28
C GLN A 55 24.60 4.94 20.86
N GLN A 56 24.97 5.86 21.75
CA GLN A 56 26.04 6.86 21.54
C GLN A 56 27.47 6.29 21.60
N ASP A 57 27.62 4.95 21.62
CA ASP A 57 28.91 4.24 21.72
C ASP A 57 29.75 4.62 22.97
N ARG A 58 29.10 5.13 24.02
CA ARG A 58 29.70 5.44 25.32
C ARG A 58 29.71 4.20 26.21
N LEU A 59 30.42 3.16 25.76
CA LEU A 59 30.35 1.81 26.35
C LEU A 59 30.68 1.74 27.84
N GLU A 60 31.60 2.57 28.31
CA GLU A 60 31.94 2.60 29.75
C GLU A 60 30.83 3.24 30.59
N ASP A 61 30.15 4.26 30.06
CA ASP A 61 29.00 4.88 30.73
C ASP A 61 27.83 3.89 30.76
N ALA A 62 27.52 3.25 29.61
CA ALA A 62 26.52 2.20 29.50
C ALA A 62 26.79 1.04 30.49
N ARG A 63 28.04 0.56 30.55
CA ARG A 63 28.46 -0.49 31.50
C ARG A 63 28.21 -0.09 32.96
N ILE A 64 28.51 1.16 33.32
CA ILE A 64 28.30 1.68 34.68
C ILE A 64 26.80 1.71 35.01
N ASP A 65 25.98 2.21 34.09
CA ASP A 65 24.55 2.37 34.33
C ASP A 65 23.80 1.03 34.29
N TYR A 66 24.16 0.09 33.41
CA TYR A 66 23.62 -1.27 33.47
C TYR A 66 24.07 -2.03 34.72
N GLN A 67 25.31 -1.82 35.18
CA GLN A 67 25.74 -2.40 36.46
C GLN A 67 24.93 -1.86 37.63
N ARG A 68 24.63 -0.56 37.62
CA ARG A 68 23.71 0.05 38.57
C ARG A 68 22.30 -0.50 38.45
N LEU A 69 21.81 -0.77 37.23
CA LEU A 69 20.53 -1.41 36.98
C LEU A 69 20.46 -2.81 37.58
N VAL A 70 21.51 -3.63 37.43
CA VAL A 70 21.62 -4.96 38.07
C VAL A 70 21.62 -4.85 39.59
N GLU A 71 22.26 -3.83 40.16
CA GLU A 71 22.25 -3.60 41.62
C GLU A 71 20.85 -3.18 42.13
N MET A 72 20.11 -2.39 41.36
CA MET A 72 18.76 -1.91 41.68
C MET A 72 17.69 -3.00 41.48
N ALA A 73 17.84 -3.82 40.44
CA ALA A 73 16.85 -4.79 39.98
C ALA A 73 17.50 -6.14 39.57
N PRO A 74 18.11 -6.89 40.51
CA PRO A 74 18.89 -8.10 40.19
C PRO A 74 18.08 -9.29 39.67
N ALA A 75 16.75 -9.22 39.75
CA ALA A 75 15.84 -10.22 39.22
C ALA A 75 15.49 -9.97 37.74
N GLU A 76 15.75 -8.77 37.22
CA GLU A 76 15.39 -8.38 35.86
C GLU A 76 16.51 -8.77 34.88
N ALA A 77 16.12 -9.34 33.74
CA ALA A 77 17.07 -9.76 32.71
C ALA A 77 17.76 -8.56 32.03
N ALA A 78 17.08 -7.42 31.90
CA ALA A 78 17.54 -6.25 31.14
C ALA A 78 18.93 -5.73 31.54
N GLY A 79 19.24 -5.65 32.83
CA GLY A 79 20.57 -5.21 33.29
C GLY A 79 21.69 -6.18 32.89
N TYR A 80 21.41 -7.49 32.93
CA TYR A 80 22.37 -8.51 32.47
C TYR A 80 22.47 -8.53 30.95
N ALA A 81 21.35 -8.41 30.24
CA ALA A 81 21.31 -8.32 28.78
C ALA A 81 22.14 -7.13 28.28
N GLY A 82 21.91 -5.93 28.82
CA GLY A 82 22.65 -4.72 28.50
C GLY A 82 24.15 -4.83 28.79
N LEU A 83 24.55 -5.43 29.92
CA LEU A 83 25.97 -5.74 30.19
C LEU A 83 26.56 -6.73 29.17
N GLY A 84 25.78 -7.76 28.81
CA GLY A 84 26.17 -8.77 27.82
C GLY A 84 26.39 -8.15 26.43
N LEU A 85 25.46 -7.30 25.98
CA LEU A 85 25.58 -6.56 24.72
C LEU A 85 26.74 -5.56 24.74
N THR A 86 26.88 -4.79 25.82
CA THR A 86 27.98 -3.83 25.97
C THR A 86 29.34 -4.56 25.87
N ALA A 87 29.45 -5.73 26.51
CA ALA A 87 30.65 -6.56 26.43
C ALA A 87 30.85 -7.17 25.03
N LEU A 88 29.78 -7.61 24.37
CA LEU A 88 29.83 -8.13 23.00
C LEU A 88 30.34 -7.06 22.01
N LYS A 89 29.82 -5.83 22.09
CA LYS A 89 30.26 -4.67 21.30
C LYS A 89 31.71 -4.28 21.60
N ALA A 90 32.16 -4.46 22.85
CA ALA A 90 33.55 -4.29 23.25
C ALA A 90 34.48 -5.46 22.88
N ALA A 91 33.96 -6.51 22.21
CA ALA A 91 34.64 -7.77 21.91
C ALA A 91 35.20 -8.50 23.16
N ASP A 92 34.56 -8.32 24.32
CA ASP A 92 34.82 -9.05 25.56
C ASP A 92 33.86 -10.25 25.67
N TYR A 93 34.15 -11.29 24.88
CA TYR A 93 33.29 -12.46 24.71
C TYR A 93 33.06 -13.28 26.00
N GLU A 94 34.01 -13.26 26.94
CA GLU A 94 33.87 -13.99 28.22
C GLU A 94 32.81 -13.31 29.10
N THR A 95 32.93 -11.99 29.28
CA THR A 95 31.93 -11.20 30.02
C THR A 95 30.57 -11.21 29.31
N ALA A 96 30.56 -11.18 27.98
CA ALA A 96 29.33 -11.28 27.19
C ALA A 96 28.62 -12.62 27.43
N GLU A 97 29.34 -13.74 27.38
CA GLU A 97 28.78 -15.08 27.61
C GLU A 97 28.17 -15.20 29.01
N GLU A 98 28.91 -14.78 30.05
CA GLU A 98 28.45 -14.84 31.44
C GLU A 98 27.13 -14.07 31.63
N ASN A 99 27.07 -12.84 31.12
CA ASN A 99 25.90 -11.98 31.33
C ASN A 99 24.71 -12.39 30.44
N LEU A 100 24.92 -12.83 29.19
CA LEU A 100 23.85 -13.29 28.32
C LEU A 100 23.21 -14.61 28.82
N ILE A 101 24.00 -15.51 29.41
CA ILE A 101 23.45 -16.72 30.05
C ILE A 101 22.60 -16.33 31.27
N GLU A 102 23.10 -15.43 32.14
CA GLU A 102 22.33 -14.94 33.30
C GLU A 102 21.05 -14.23 32.87
N ALA A 103 21.09 -13.45 31.79
CA ALA A 103 19.89 -12.82 31.22
C ALA A 103 18.89 -13.88 30.75
N ARG A 104 19.33 -14.88 29.98
CA ARG A 104 18.45 -15.94 29.45
C ARG A 104 17.89 -16.84 30.54
N GLU A 105 18.60 -17.06 31.64
CA GLU A 105 18.05 -17.79 32.80
C GLU A 105 16.87 -17.05 33.44
N ARG A 106 16.83 -15.71 33.36
CA ARG A 106 15.74 -14.86 33.86
C ARG A 106 14.62 -14.69 32.85
N ALA A 107 14.94 -14.70 31.55
CA ALA A 107 14.01 -14.60 30.44
C ALA A 107 14.27 -15.70 29.38
N PRO A 108 13.87 -16.96 29.65
CA PRO A 108 14.23 -18.09 28.80
C PRO A 108 13.50 -18.15 27.45
N ASP A 109 12.36 -17.47 27.35
CA ASP A 109 11.52 -17.44 26.15
C ASP A 109 11.84 -16.24 25.22
N ASP A 110 12.91 -15.50 25.52
CA ASP A 110 13.33 -14.31 24.77
C ASP A 110 14.16 -14.69 23.52
N PRO A 111 13.65 -14.41 22.31
CA PRO A 111 14.34 -14.73 21.06
C PRO A 111 15.59 -13.87 20.83
N GLU A 112 15.64 -12.64 21.34
CA GLU A 112 16.77 -11.71 21.18
C GLU A 112 17.95 -12.11 22.06
N LEU A 113 17.70 -12.64 23.26
CA LEU A 113 18.76 -13.25 24.08
C LEU A 113 19.34 -14.51 23.44
N THR A 114 18.49 -15.30 22.80
CA THR A 114 18.92 -16.49 22.03
C THR A 114 19.71 -16.06 20.80
N LEU A 115 19.29 -14.99 20.12
CA LEU A 115 20.00 -14.40 18.98
C LEU A 115 21.36 -13.86 19.41
N ALA A 116 21.46 -13.09 20.48
CA ALA A 116 22.72 -12.54 21.00
C ALA A 116 23.73 -13.65 21.37
N LEU A 117 23.27 -14.77 21.93
CA LEU A 117 24.11 -15.95 22.15
C LEU A 117 24.53 -16.60 20.82
N ALA A 118 23.65 -16.69 19.83
CA ALA A 118 24.00 -17.20 18.50
C ALA A 118 25.05 -16.31 17.82
N THR A 119 24.96 -14.98 17.98
CA THR A 119 25.96 -14.00 17.54
C THR A 119 27.32 -14.28 18.16
N LEU A 120 27.36 -14.41 19.49
CA LEU A 120 28.56 -14.75 20.24
C LEU A 120 29.19 -16.06 19.73
N ARG A 121 28.38 -17.11 19.49
CA ARG A 121 28.87 -18.38 18.93
C ARG A 121 29.37 -18.24 17.50
N THR A 122 28.73 -17.42 16.69
CA THR A 122 29.16 -17.12 15.32
C THR A 122 30.51 -16.39 15.29
N GLU A 123 30.70 -15.41 16.16
CA GLU A 123 31.95 -14.64 16.28
C GLU A 123 33.09 -15.46 16.90
N THR A 124 32.78 -16.41 17.79
CA THR A 124 33.76 -17.35 18.37
C THR A 124 34.05 -18.56 17.47
N GLY A 125 33.31 -18.73 16.36
CA GLY A 125 33.51 -19.78 15.36
C GLY A 125 32.84 -21.12 15.67
N ASP A 126 31.92 -21.17 16.64
CA ASP A 126 31.09 -22.36 16.92
C ASP A 126 29.78 -22.32 16.12
N PHE A 127 29.91 -22.52 14.81
CA PHE A 127 28.76 -22.47 13.87
C PHE A 127 27.70 -23.55 14.16
N GLY A 128 28.09 -24.67 14.79
CA GLY A 128 27.16 -25.74 15.13
C GLY A 128 26.21 -25.35 16.25
N GLU A 129 26.74 -24.71 17.31
CA GLU A 129 25.93 -24.17 18.40
C GLU A 129 25.14 -22.93 17.95
N ALA A 130 25.74 -22.03 17.17
CA ALA A 130 25.06 -20.87 16.60
C ALA A 130 23.82 -21.27 15.80
N ARG A 131 23.96 -22.24 14.89
CA ARG A 131 22.84 -22.78 14.11
C ARG A 131 21.75 -23.38 15.00
N ALA A 132 22.13 -24.14 16.04
CA ALA A 132 21.15 -24.77 16.93
C ALA A 132 20.31 -23.73 17.70
N LEU A 133 20.93 -22.62 18.11
CA LEU A 133 20.24 -21.49 18.76
C LEU A 133 19.30 -20.77 17.78
N LEU A 134 19.72 -20.55 16.53
CA LEU A 134 18.88 -19.91 15.52
C LEU A 134 17.69 -20.80 15.10
N ASP A 135 17.92 -22.11 14.95
CA ASP A 135 16.86 -23.09 14.68
C ASP A 135 15.87 -23.18 15.87
N GLU A 136 16.28 -22.88 17.11
CA GLU A 136 15.39 -22.76 18.28
C GLU A 136 14.43 -21.58 18.13
N THR A 137 14.93 -20.38 17.80
CA THR A 137 14.09 -19.20 17.55
C THR A 137 13.14 -19.43 16.38
N LEU A 138 13.65 -19.95 15.26
CA LEU A 138 12.86 -20.18 14.04
C LEU A 138 11.80 -21.29 14.18
N ALA A 139 11.91 -22.15 15.20
CA ALA A 139 10.87 -23.12 15.53
C ALA A 139 9.67 -22.48 16.22
N ALA A 140 9.88 -21.39 16.97
CA ALA A 140 8.83 -20.61 17.62
C ALA A 140 8.22 -19.58 16.64
N ASP A 141 9.08 -18.92 15.86
CA ASP A 141 8.71 -17.95 14.85
C ASP A 141 9.47 -18.20 13.53
N PRO A 142 8.88 -18.93 12.57
CA PRO A 142 9.53 -19.26 11.29
C PRO A 142 9.88 -18.04 10.42
N GLY A 143 9.24 -16.88 10.67
CA GLY A 143 9.40 -15.63 9.94
C GLY A 143 10.36 -14.64 10.61
N HIS A 144 10.98 -14.99 11.74
CA HIS A 144 11.85 -14.07 12.48
C HIS A 144 13.06 -13.60 11.64
N ALA A 145 12.99 -12.38 11.09
CA ALA A 145 13.90 -11.88 10.06
C ALA A 145 15.37 -11.86 10.52
N ARG A 146 15.66 -11.35 11.72
CA ARG A 146 17.02 -11.31 12.29
C ARG A 146 17.63 -12.71 12.47
N SER A 147 16.82 -13.70 12.84
CA SER A 147 17.29 -15.09 12.96
C SER A 147 17.52 -15.75 11.60
N LEU A 148 16.69 -15.43 10.59
CA LEU A 148 16.92 -15.88 9.22
C LEU A 148 18.20 -15.26 8.65
N TRP A 149 18.44 -13.97 8.87
CA TRP A 149 19.70 -13.32 8.48
C TRP A 149 20.91 -13.95 9.18
N GLY A 150 20.85 -14.11 10.51
CA GLY A 150 21.89 -14.78 11.28
C GLY A 150 22.19 -16.19 10.78
N LEU A 151 21.16 -16.94 10.39
CA LEU A 151 21.33 -18.28 9.81
C LEU A 151 21.99 -18.21 8.43
N ALA A 152 21.61 -17.25 7.59
CA ALA A 152 22.26 -17.02 6.30
C ALA A 152 23.76 -16.67 6.48
N GLU A 153 24.12 -15.88 7.50
CA GLU A 153 25.52 -15.58 7.82
C GLU A 153 26.30 -16.82 8.30
N VAL A 154 25.69 -17.63 9.17
CA VAL A 154 26.29 -18.90 9.63
C VAL A 154 26.53 -19.83 8.43
N GLU A 155 25.57 -20.00 7.53
CA GLU A 155 25.72 -20.82 6.33
C GLU A 155 26.80 -20.25 5.39
N ALA A 156 26.84 -18.92 5.22
CA ALA A 156 27.88 -18.26 4.42
C ALA A 156 29.29 -18.53 4.97
N ARG A 157 29.49 -18.46 6.30
CA ARG A 157 30.78 -18.69 6.96
C ARG A 157 31.16 -20.18 7.04
N ALA A 158 30.18 -21.07 7.21
CA ALA A 158 30.40 -22.51 7.38
C ALA A 158 30.57 -23.25 6.04
N ALA A 159 29.74 -22.94 5.05
CA ALA A 159 29.67 -23.65 3.76
C ALA A 159 30.11 -22.81 2.56
N GLY A 160 30.18 -21.49 2.70
CA GLY A 160 30.55 -20.54 1.66
C GLY A 160 29.39 -19.63 1.23
N PRO A 161 29.69 -18.46 0.62
CA PRO A 161 28.69 -17.45 0.28
C PRO A 161 27.70 -17.90 -0.80
N ASP A 162 28.04 -18.91 -1.61
CA ASP A 162 27.22 -19.42 -2.72
C ASP A 162 26.54 -20.76 -2.38
N SER A 163 26.43 -21.10 -1.08
CA SER A 163 25.86 -22.38 -0.66
C SER A 163 24.33 -22.42 -0.84
N ASP A 164 23.80 -23.58 -1.24
CA ASP A 164 22.36 -23.81 -1.40
C ASP A 164 21.59 -23.46 -0.12
N ALA A 165 22.14 -23.85 1.04
CA ALA A 165 21.56 -23.58 2.34
C ALA A 165 21.40 -22.08 2.62
N ARG A 166 22.38 -21.25 2.24
CA ARG A 166 22.28 -19.79 2.38
C ARG A 166 21.20 -19.22 1.47
N ALA A 167 21.19 -19.61 0.19
CA ALA A 167 20.21 -19.13 -0.77
C ALA A 167 18.76 -19.47 -0.37
N ASP A 168 18.53 -20.69 0.13
CA ASP A 168 17.21 -21.12 0.62
C ASP A 168 16.77 -20.34 1.86
N VAL A 169 17.70 -20.00 2.75
CA VAL A 169 17.42 -19.14 3.93
C VAL A 169 17.16 -17.70 3.52
N LEU A 170 17.92 -17.15 2.56
CA LEU A 170 17.69 -15.80 2.02
C LEU A 170 16.34 -15.68 1.31
N ALA A 171 15.88 -16.74 0.60
CA ALA A 171 14.56 -16.75 0.00
C ALA A 171 13.45 -16.70 1.07
N ARG A 172 13.63 -17.42 2.19
CA ARG A 172 12.72 -17.34 3.35
C ARG A 172 12.76 -15.95 4.00
N LEU A 173 13.94 -15.34 4.10
CA LEU A 173 14.10 -14.00 4.64
C LEU A 173 13.40 -12.96 3.77
N ALA A 174 13.61 -12.96 2.46
CA ALA A 174 12.95 -12.05 1.53
C ALA A 174 11.42 -12.22 1.54
N ALA A 175 10.90 -13.42 1.82
CA ALA A 175 9.46 -13.64 1.99
C ALA A 175 8.93 -13.11 3.33
N ALA A 176 9.74 -13.11 4.39
CA ALA A 176 9.36 -12.61 5.71
C ALA A 176 9.55 -11.09 5.88
N ALA A 177 10.52 -10.52 5.16
CA ALA A 177 10.85 -9.09 5.14
C ALA A 177 10.95 -8.61 3.67
N PRO A 178 9.83 -8.54 2.94
CA PRO A 178 9.83 -8.21 1.50
C PRO A 178 10.28 -6.78 1.19
N GLY A 179 10.23 -5.86 2.17
CA GLY A 179 10.70 -4.48 2.03
C GLY A 179 12.22 -4.32 2.22
N ASN A 180 12.90 -5.34 2.74
CA ASN A 180 14.28 -5.20 3.19
C ASN A 180 15.29 -5.29 2.03
N LEU A 181 15.97 -4.16 1.77
CA LEU A 181 16.86 -4.01 0.61
C LEU A 181 18.09 -4.93 0.68
N ALA A 182 18.61 -5.18 1.88
CA ALA A 182 19.77 -6.02 2.10
C ALA A 182 19.44 -7.51 1.86
N ALA A 183 18.26 -7.96 2.29
CA ALA A 183 17.78 -9.32 2.03
C ALA A 183 17.63 -9.59 0.53
N LEU A 184 16.97 -8.69 -0.20
CA LEU A 184 16.74 -8.82 -1.65
C LEU A 184 18.05 -8.79 -2.45
N ALA A 185 18.95 -7.86 -2.15
CA ALA A 185 20.25 -7.79 -2.81
C ALA A 185 21.08 -9.07 -2.59
N ALA A 186 21.11 -9.58 -1.36
CA ALA A 186 21.81 -10.82 -1.03
C ALA A 186 21.19 -12.06 -1.70
N LEU A 187 19.86 -12.09 -1.85
CA LEU A 187 19.16 -13.18 -2.53
C LEU A 187 19.44 -13.17 -4.04
N ALA A 188 19.42 -12.00 -4.68
CA ALA A 188 19.72 -11.87 -6.12
C ALA A 188 21.11 -12.40 -6.45
N ASP A 189 22.12 -12.08 -5.63
CA ASP A 189 23.48 -12.64 -5.76
C ASP A 189 23.48 -14.17 -5.65
N ALA A 190 22.81 -14.70 -4.62
CA ALA A 190 22.83 -16.13 -4.34
C ALA A 190 22.16 -16.94 -5.45
N GLN A 191 21.05 -16.43 -6.00
CA GLN A 191 20.38 -17.01 -7.17
C GLN A 191 21.26 -16.94 -8.42
N LEU A 192 21.91 -15.80 -8.65
CA LEU A 192 22.79 -15.62 -9.81
C LEU A 192 24.03 -16.53 -9.74
N ALA A 193 24.62 -16.70 -8.55
CA ALA A 193 25.73 -17.63 -8.32
C ALA A 193 25.33 -19.10 -8.58
N ARG A 194 24.05 -19.45 -8.35
CA ARG A 194 23.46 -20.76 -8.68
C ARG A 194 23.10 -20.91 -10.17
N GLY A 195 23.17 -19.85 -10.96
CA GLY A 195 22.76 -19.82 -12.37
C GLY A 195 21.24 -19.73 -12.57
N GLU A 196 20.50 -19.30 -11.55
CA GLU A 196 19.04 -19.17 -11.56
C GLU A 196 18.64 -17.78 -12.11
N LEU A 197 18.93 -17.55 -13.39
CA LEU A 197 18.85 -16.21 -14.00
C LEU A 197 17.45 -15.59 -13.92
N ASP A 198 16.39 -16.37 -14.13
CA ASP A 198 15.00 -15.90 -14.07
C ASP A 198 14.59 -15.51 -12.64
N ALA A 199 15.03 -16.29 -11.64
CA ALA A 199 14.78 -15.99 -10.23
C ALA A 199 15.55 -14.74 -9.78
N ALA A 200 16.82 -14.61 -10.20
CA ALA A 200 17.64 -13.43 -9.93
C ALA A 200 17.01 -12.17 -10.54
N LEU A 201 16.51 -12.25 -11.78
CA LEU A 201 15.81 -11.14 -12.41
C LEU A 201 14.52 -10.77 -11.66
N GLY A 202 13.74 -11.76 -11.18
CA GLY A 202 12.55 -11.48 -10.38
C GLY A 202 12.85 -10.82 -9.03
N THR A 203 13.92 -11.23 -8.36
CA THR A 203 14.39 -10.59 -7.12
C THR A 203 14.89 -9.16 -7.39
N MET A 204 15.56 -8.93 -8.51
CA MET A 204 15.96 -7.59 -8.94
C MET A 204 14.75 -6.70 -9.23
N GLU A 205 13.74 -7.20 -9.96
CA GLU A 205 12.49 -6.49 -10.19
C GLU A 205 11.82 -6.08 -8.86
N SER A 206 11.80 -6.99 -7.88
CA SER A 206 11.28 -6.72 -6.54
C SER A 206 12.10 -5.63 -5.83
N LEU A 207 13.43 -5.71 -5.88
CA LEU A 207 14.32 -4.70 -5.30
C LEU A 207 14.06 -3.31 -5.89
N ARG A 208 13.86 -3.20 -7.20
CA ARG A 208 13.54 -1.94 -7.86
C ARG A 208 12.18 -1.37 -7.43
N GLN A 209 11.21 -2.22 -7.12
CA GLN A 209 9.88 -1.79 -6.68
C GLN A 209 9.88 -1.18 -5.28
N VAL A 210 10.70 -1.71 -4.36
CA VAL A 210 10.73 -1.26 -2.97
C VAL A 210 11.84 -0.24 -2.69
N ALA A 211 12.95 -0.26 -3.42
CA ALA A 211 14.07 0.64 -3.18
C ALA A 211 13.72 2.10 -3.55
N PRO A 212 14.38 3.07 -2.88
CA PRO A 212 14.47 4.43 -3.39
C PRO A 212 15.17 4.45 -4.76
N ASP A 213 14.86 5.47 -5.57
CA ASP A 213 15.44 5.60 -6.90
C ASP A 213 16.98 5.58 -6.86
N PHE A 214 17.54 4.74 -7.72
CA PHE A 214 18.98 4.57 -7.82
C PHE A 214 19.65 5.80 -8.44
N ARG A 215 20.80 6.18 -7.88
CA ARG A 215 21.65 7.21 -8.48
C ARG A 215 22.04 6.81 -9.93
N PRO A 216 22.31 7.76 -10.84
CA PRO A 216 22.54 7.45 -12.27
C PRO A 216 23.61 6.40 -12.57
N GLY A 217 24.71 6.36 -11.79
CA GLY A 217 25.77 5.36 -11.96
C GLY A 217 25.33 3.94 -11.58
N PRO A 218 24.91 3.71 -10.32
CA PRO A 218 24.30 2.45 -9.89
C PRO A 218 23.13 2.00 -10.78
N ARG A 219 22.24 2.92 -11.17
CA ARG A 219 21.09 2.63 -12.05
C ARG A 219 21.54 2.00 -13.37
N ALA A 220 22.54 2.58 -14.02
CA ALA A 220 23.07 2.04 -15.28
C ALA A 220 23.68 0.63 -15.12
N ALA A 221 24.34 0.34 -14.00
CA ALA A 221 24.87 -0.99 -13.72
C ALA A 221 23.73 -2.00 -13.44
N PHE A 222 22.71 -1.56 -12.70
CA PHE A 222 21.52 -2.37 -12.43
C PHE A 222 20.77 -2.75 -13.71
N GLU A 223 20.47 -1.75 -14.56
CA GLU A 223 19.80 -1.95 -15.86
C GLU A 223 20.63 -2.84 -16.79
N ALA A 224 21.96 -2.66 -16.83
CA ALA A 224 22.85 -3.51 -17.61
C ALA A 224 22.89 -4.97 -17.10
N ALA A 225 22.71 -5.18 -15.79
CA ALA A 225 22.58 -6.52 -15.22
C ALA A 225 21.25 -7.15 -15.64
N GLU A 226 20.13 -6.42 -15.59
CA GLU A 226 18.83 -6.90 -16.10
C GLU A 226 18.89 -7.28 -17.58
N ASP A 227 19.47 -6.41 -18.42
CA ASP A 227 19.63 -6.67 -19.85
C ASP A 227 20.45 -7.93 -20.12
N ALA A 228 21.52 -8.14 -19.35
CA ALA A 228 22.34 -9.34 -19.44
C ALA A 228 21.59 -10.60 -18.97
N LEU A 229 20.73 -10.51 -17.96
CA LEU A 229 19.87 -11.62 -17.52
C LEU A 229 18.85 -11.99 -18.60
N LEU A 230 18.23 -10.98 -19.23
CA LEU A 230 17.33 -11.17 -20.38
C LEU A 230 18.04 -11.79 -21.59
N ASP A 231 19.32 -11.48 -21.79
CA ASP A 231 20.17 -12.10 -22.84
C ASP A 231 20.65 -13.51 -22.48
N GLY A 232 20.42 -13.97 -21.25
CA GLY A 232 20.99 -15.21 -20.72
C GLY A 232 22.52 -15.15 -20.52
N ASP A 233 23.12 -13.96 -20.52
CA ASP A 233 24.54 -13.74 -20.27
C ASP A 233 24.83 -13.58 -18.77
N ALA A 234 24.87 -14.72 -18.08
CA ALA A 234 25.20 -14.80 -16.67
C ALA A 234 26.55 -14.13 -16.32
N SER A 235 27.54 -14.18 -17.22
CA SER A 235 28.86 -13.63 -16.94
C SER A 235 28.85 -12.11 -16.89
N THR A 236 28.13 -11.47 -17.81
CA THR A 236 27.96 -10.02 -17.80
C THR A 236 27.07 -9.59 -16.65
N ALA A 237 25.98 -10.31 -16.38
CA ALA A 237 25.08 -10.04 -15.25
C ALA A 237 25.82 -10.03 -13.91
N ILE A 238 26.67 -11.02 -13.64
CA ILE A 238 27.48 -11.09 -12.41
C ILE A 238 28.37 -9.86 -12.25
N GLY A 239 29.03 -9.43 -13.33
CA GLY A 239 29.90 -8.26 -13.30
C GLY A 239 29.14 -6.96 -13.02
N GLN A 240 28.03 -6.75 -13.72
CA GLN A 240 27.21 -5.55 -13.58
C GLN A 240 26.50 -5.48 -12.22
N LEU A 241 25.99 -6.61 -11.71
CA LEU A 241 25.36 -6.67 -10.40
C LEU A 241 26.37 -6.40 -9.28
N ALA A 242 27.62 -6.88 -9.42
CA ALA A 242 28.70 -6.55 -8.48
C ALA A 242 29.06 -5.05 -8.49
N ASP A 243 29.11 -4.43 -9.67
CA ASP A 243 29.35 -2.99 -9.80
C ASP A 243 28.21 -2.16 -9.19
N PHE A 244 26.95 -2.56 -9.40
CA PHE A 244 25.78 -1.98 -8.74
C PHE A 244 25.90 -2.10 -7.22
N ARG A 245 26.10 -3.32 -6.71
CA ARG A 245 26.18 -3.60 -5.27
C ARG A 245 27.26 -2.80 -4.57
N ALA A 246 28.46 -2.70 -5.16
CA ALA A 246 29.55 -1.94 -4.54
C ALA A 246 29.19 -0.47 -4.28
N ALA A 247 28.25 0.09 -5.06
CA ALA A 247 27.75 1.44 -4.88
C ALA A 247 26.44 1.51 -4.09
N PHE A 248 25.60 0.48 -4.16
CA PHE A 248 24.34 0.39 -3.41
C PHE A 248 24.57 0.07 -1.93
N GLU A 249 25.52 -0.82 -1.61
CA GLU A 249 25.83 -1.23 -0.24
C GLU A 249 26.34 -0.08 0.64
N VAL A 250 26.72 1.08 0.08
CA VAL A 250 27.23 2.23 0.83
C VAL A 250 26.21 3.37 0.97
N THR A 251 24.98 3.17 0.51
CA THR A 251 23.91 4.16 0.67
C THR A 251 23.26 4.03 2.05
N SER A 252 22.72 5.12 2.58
CA SER A 252 21.98 5.11 3.85
C SER A 252 20.80 4.12 3.84
N PRO A 253 19.93 4.09 2.80
CA PRO A 253 18.80 3.15 2.77
C PRO A 253 19.21 1.68 2.87
N TYR A 254 20.31 1.32 2.21
CA TYR A 254 20.81 -0.06 2.31
C TYR A 254 21.37 -0.35 3.71
N GLN A 255 22.09 0.60 4.31
CA GLN A 255 22.64 0.41 5.65
C GLN A 255 21.54 0.35 6.71
N ALA A 256 20.48 1.16 6.61
CA ALA A 256 19.30 1.11 7.46
C ALA A 256 18.61 -0.27 7.38
N SER A 257 18.28 -0.74 6.17
CA SER A 257 17.74 -2.10 5.99
C SER A 257 18.68 -3.20 6.50
N LEU A 258 20.00 -3.03 6.36
CA LEU A 258 20.94 -3.99 6.90
C LEU A 258 21.01 -3.93 8.43
N GLU A 259 20.79 -2.77 9.04
CA GLU A 259 20.74 -2.56 10.48
C GLU A 259 19.55 -3.29 11.11
N GLU A 260 18.37 -3.22 10.51
CA GLU A 260 17.18 -3.97 10.93
C GLU A 260 17.44 -5.48 11.07
N LEU A 261 18.27 -6.04 10.17
CA LEU A 261 18.61 -7.46 10.14
C LEU A 261 19.83 -7.83 10.99
N ARG A 262 20.70 -6.86 11.29
CA ARG A 262 21.98 -7.09 11.95
C ARG A 262 21.77 -7.52 13.40
N GLN A 263 22.67 -8.40 13.83
CA GLN A 263 22.75 -8.82 15.22
C GLN A 263 23.42 -7.71 16.07
N PRO A 264 23.11 -7.63 17.38
CA PRO A 264 23.63 -6.60 18.30
C PRO A 264 25.15 -6.58 18.57
N GLY A 265 25.97 -7.27 17.76
CA GLY A 265 27.40 -7.50 18.01
C GLY A 265 28.38 -6.94 16.97
N GLY A 266 27.94 -6.11 16.02
CA GLY A 266 28.83 -5.54 14.99
C GLY A 266 29.71 -4.38 15.50
N PRO A 267 30.98 -4.24 15.03
CA PRO A 267 31.93 -3.21 15.51
C PRO A 267 31.78 -1.84 14.83
N LEU A 268 30.55 -1.35 14.63
CA LEU A 268 30.32 0.02 14.15
C LEU A 268 29.80 0.90 15.31
N ALA A 269 30.41 2.07 15.45
CA ALA A 269 30.04 3.09 16.43
C ALA A 269 28.84 3.90 15.91
N GLY A 270 27.88 4.21 16.78
CA GLY A 270 26.72 5.04 16.45
C GLY A 270 25.50 4.30 15.92
N VAL A 271 25.17 3.16 16.52
CA VAL A 271 24.16 2.19 16.03
C VAL A 271 23.09 2.04 17.09
N ALA A 272 21.82 2.02 16.69
CA ALA A 272 20.71 1.68 17.57
C ALA A 272 20.84 0.20 17.94
N GLN A 273 21.24 -0.08 19.18
CA GLN A 273 21.29 -1.46 19.68
C GLN A 273 19.99 -1.78 20.38
N LEU A 274 19.26 -2.73 19.80
CA LEU A 274 18.15 -3.47 20.39
C LEU A 274 17.29 -2.67 21.37
N ASP A 275 16.13 -2.27 20.89
CA ASP A 275 15.00 -2.16 21.78
C ASP A 275 14.70 -3.55 22.39
N PHE A 276 15.03 -3.71 23.67
CA PHE A 276 14.45 -4.76 24.49
C PHE A 276 13.06 -4.31 24.95
N SER A 277 12.08 -4.20 24.05
CA SER A 277 10.71 -3.75 24.38
C SER A 277 9.97 -4.72 25.31
N PHE A 278 10.55 -5.87 25.67
CA PHE A 278 9.82 -6.95 26.34
C PHE A 278 10.28 -7.28 27.77
N LEU A 279 11.22 -6.53 28.37
CA LEU A 279 11.78 -6.93 29.68
C LEU A 279 11.48 -5.98 30.84
N VAL A 280 10.20 -5.67 31.00
CA VAL A 280 9.57 -5.49 32.33
C VAL A 280 8.49 -6.56 32.54
N THR A 281 8.73 -7.79 32.09
CA THR A 281 7.70 -8.84 32.00
C THR A 281 7.21 -9.39 33.34
N LEU A 282 7.72 -8.95 34.50
CA LEU A 282 7.30 -9.53 35.79
C LEU A 282 6.92 -8.56 36.91
N ARG A 283 6.86 -7.23 36.67
CA ARG A 283 6.39 -6.27 37.68
C ARG A 283 5.34 -5.24 37.27
N VAL A 284 4.97 -5.12 36.00
CA VAL A 284 3.90 -4.20 35.61
C VAL A 284 2.60 -4.99 35.41
N GLN A 285 1.99 -5.39 36.53
CA GLN A 285 0.54 -5.69 36.56
C GLN A 285 -0.25 -4.55 37.20
N GLU A 286 0.40 -3.42 37.50
CA GLU A 286 -0.25 -2.25 38.06
C GLU A 286 -0.04 -1.06 37.11
N PRO A 287 -1.07 -0.63 36.36
CA PRO A 287 -1.03 0.58 35.53
C PRO A 287 -0.57 1.83 36.29
N GLU A 288 -0.79 1.88 37.61
CA GLU A 288 -0.29 2.95 38.48
C GLU A 288 1.25 3.03 38.51
N ALA A 289 1.95 1.92 38.27
CA ALA A 289 3.41 1.88 38.26
C ALA A 289 3.99 2.45 36.96
N VAL A 290 3.37 2.18 35.80
CA VAL A 290 3.74 2.79 34.50
C VAL A 290 3.62 4.31 34.61
N LEU A 291 2.46 4.78 35.07
CA LEU A 291 2.20 6.20 35.24
C LEU A 291 3.12 6.86 36.27
N ALA A 292 3.59 6.14 37.28
CA ALA A 292 4.53 6.69 38.24
C ALA A 292 5.94 6.89 37.66
N ALA A 293 6.27 6.23 36.55
CA ALA A 293 7.59 6.31 35.93
C ALA A 293 7.64 7.33 34.77
N LEU A 294 6.52 7.48 34.06
CA LEU A 294 6.38 8.33 32.89
C LEU A 294 6.65 9.79 33.21
N ARG A 295 7.44 10.45 32.36
CA ARG A 295 7.64 11.90 32.37
C ARG A 295 8.28 12.36 31.06
N TYR A 296 7.96 13.57 30.63
CA TYR A 296 8.67 14.25 29.56
C TYR A 296 9.86 15.04 30.11
N THR A 297 11.03 14.86 29.50
CA THR A 297 12.27 15.57 29.80
C THR A 297 12.63 16.51 28.65
N GLU A 298 12.89 17.80 28.93
CA GLU A 298 13.38 18.72 27.91
C GLU A 298 14.80 18.32 27.49
N ALA A 299 14.96 17.90 26.23
CA ALA A 299 16.16 17.28 25.70
C ALA A 299 16.81 18.14 24.59
N SER A 300 16.43 19.40 24.40
CA SER A 300 16.90 20.22 23.27
C SER A 300 18.41 20.48 23.27
N ASP A 301 19.02 20.63 24.45
CA ASP A 301 20.48 20.75 24.58
C ASP A 301 21.20 19.45 24.20
N LEU A 302 20.62 18.31 24.60
CA LEU A 302 21.12 16.97 24.29
C LEU A 302 21.02 16.70 22.79
N ALA A 303 19.87 17.00 22.18
CA ALA A 303 19.60 16.85 20.76
C ALA A 303 20.30 17.90 19.88
N GLY A 304 20.96 18.90 20.46
CA GLY A 304 21.69 19.94 19.71
C GLY A 304 20.84 21.08 19.15
N LEU A 305 19.51 21.04 19.33
CA LEU A 305 18.58 22.08 18.87
C LEU A 305 18.82 23.45 19.52
N ALA A 306 19.35 23.49 20.74
CA ALA A 306 19.69 24.75 21.41
C ALA A 306 20.74 25.59 20.65
N ALA A 307 21.56 24.96 19.81
CA ALA A 307 22.55 25.65 18.97
C ALA A 307 21.91 26.42 17.79
N LEU A 308 20.66 26.09 17.42
CA LEU A 308 19.89 26.79 16.39
C LEU A 308 19.38 28.16 16.88
N ALA A 309 19.30 28.35 18.20
CA ALA A 309 18.91 29.62 18.79
C ALA A 309 19.99 30.69 18.54
N PRO A 310 19.64 31.89 18.03
CA PRO A 310 20.61 32.93 17.72
C PRO A 310 21.39 33.36 18.96
N SER A 311 22.71 33.49 18.82
CA SER A 311 23.64 33.84 19.89
C SER A 311 23.59 35.32 20.28
N SER A 312 22.45 35.84 20.78
CA SER A 312 22.38 37.05 21.62
C SER A 312 20.96 37.37 22.10
N GLU A 313 20.67 37.05 23.36
CA GLU A 313 20.18 37.93 24.43
C GLU A 313 19.35 37.12 25.44
N ALA A 314 20.04 36.55 26.43
CA ALA A 314 19.44 36.16 27.69
C ALA A 314 18.73 37.39 28.31
N GLY A 315 17.40 37.43 28.23
CA GLY A 315 16.56 38.27 29.09
C GLY A 315 15.73 39.40 28.46
N ALA A 316 15.33 39.33 27.19
CA ALA A 316 14.40 40.32 26.60
C ALA A 316 12.96 39.78 26.50
N ALA A 317 12.00 40.60 26.92
CA ALA A 317 10.57 40.32 26.87
C ALA A 317 10.01 40.33 25.43
N ALA A 318 9.11 39.38 25.13
CA ALA A 318 8.18 39.37 23.99
C ALA A 318 8.75 39.95 22.68
N GLU A 319 9.66 39.22 22.03
CA GLU A 319 9.97 39.49 20.62
C GLU A 319 8.73 39.24 19.76
N ALA A 320 8.58 40.01 18.67
CA ALA A 320 7.48 39.87 17.74
C ALA A 320 7.48 38.47 17.12
N PRO A 321 6.29 37.87 16.82
CA PRO A 321 6.21 36.56 16.20
C PRO A 321 7.02 36.52 14.89
N VAL A 322 7.96 35.56 14.80
CA VAL A 322 8.78 35.30 13.61
C VAL A 322 8.11 34.20 12.78
N ALA A 323 8.06 34.34 11.46
CA ALA A 323 7.62 33.26 10.57
C ALA A 323 8.58 32.08 10.72
N ALA A 324 8.06 30.92 11.07
CA ALA A 324 8.82 29.70 11.35
C ALA A 324 7.90 28.49 11.23
N SER A 325 8.48 27.37 10.80
CA SER A 325 7.81 26.08 10.64
C SER A 325 8.76 24.93 10.95
N THR A 326 8.20 23.74 11.19
CA THR A 326 8.94 22.49 11.41
C THR A 326 8.22 21.32 10.76
N ALA A 327 8.97 20.32 10.28
CA ALA A 327 8.46 18.99 9.88
C ALA A 327 9.47 17.90 10.29
N ILE A 328 8.99 16.69 10.55
CA ILE A 328 9.78 15.50 10.91
C ILE A 328 9.66 14.47 9.79
N GLY A 329 10.76 13.81 9.45
CA GLY A 329 10.81 12.78 8.41
C GLY A 329 12.24 12.48 7.97
N ASP A 330 12.57 11.19 7.78
CA ASP A 330 13.85 10.69 7.27
C ASP A 330 14.07 11.07 5.79
N PHE A 331 14.79 12.17 5.53
CA PHE A 331 14.98 12.66 4.16
C PHE A 331 16.16 12.01 3.45
N ASP A 332 17.12 11.44 4.18
CA ASP A 332 18.32 10.84 3.59
C ASP A 332 18.28 9.30 3.52
N GLY A 333 17.29 8.71 4.19
CA GLY A 333 16.98 7.30 4.22
C GLY A 333 17.89 6.51 5.17
N ASP A 334 18.41 7.11 6.23
CA ASP A 334 19.28 6.43 7.20
C ASP A 334 18.53 5.74 8.35
N GLY A 335 17.21 5.93 8.43
CA GLY A 335 16.34 5.39 9.47
C GLY A 335 16.02 6.39 10.58
N ASP A 336 16.82 7.45 10.75
CA ASP A 336 16.60 8.44 11.79
C ASP A 336 15.58 9.52 11.36
N GLU A 337 14.75 9.98 12.31
CA GLU A 337 13.75 11.03 12.06
C GLU A 337 14.37 12.45 12.03
N ASP A 338 14.59 12.97 10.82
CA ASP A 338 15.22 14.27 10.58
C ASP A 338 14.29 15.47 10.73
N LEU A 339 14.86 16.67 10.87
CA LEU A 339 14.12 17.91 11.09
C LEU A 339 14.27 18.90 9.93
N LEU A 340 13.15 19.22 9.27
CA LEU A 340 13.03 20.43 8.45
C LEU A 340 12.65 21.60 9.35
N TRP A 341 13.44 22.68 9.33
CA TRP A 341 13.16 23.87 10.13
C TRP A 341 13.28 25.14 9.31
N SER A 342 12.34 26.07 9.50
CA SER A 342 12.45 27.42 8.93
C SER A 342 12.34 28.52 9.98
N ARG A 343 13.02 29.63 9.74
CA ARG A 343 12.87 30.86 10.52
C ARG A 343 13.26 32.09 9.73
N GLY A 344 12.36 33.06 9.67
CA GLY A 344 12.64 34.36 9.03
C GLY A 344 12.99 34.25 7.54
N GLY A 345 12.51 33.20 6.88
CA GLY A 345 12.73 32.86 5.47
C GLY A 345 13.95 32.01 5.17
N GLU A 346 14.81 31.77 6.15
CA GLU A 346 15.86 30.75 6.04
C GLU A 346 15.25 29.37 6.33
N GLY A 347 15.48 28.38 5.45
CA GLY A 347 15.17 26.98 5.68
C GLY A 347 16.44 26.15 5.92
N ARG A 348 16.33 25.07 6.71
CA ARG A 348 17.40 24.11 6.99
C ARG A 348 16.82 22.70 7.09
N ALA A 349 17.51 21.74 6.48
CA ALA A 349 17.34 20.32 6.79
C ALA A 349 18.42 19.93 7.80
N LEU A 350 18.02 19.29 8.89
CA LEU A 350 18.89 18.88 9.97
C LEU A 350 18.81 17.37 10.09
N ARG A 351 19.91 16.68 9.80
CA ARG A 351 19.97 15.22 9.94
C ARG A 351 20.35 14.81 11.36
N VAL A 352 19.98 13.61 11.77
CA VAL A 352 20.48 13.04 13.02
C VAL A 352 21.91 12.49 12.82
N ASP A 353 22.77 12.73 13.81
CA ASP A 353 24.13 12.19 13.84
C ASP A 353 24.48 11.87 15.30
N LEU A 354 24.52 10.57 15.64
CA LEU A 354 24.77 10.08 17.00
C LEU A 354 23.79 10.65 18.04
N GLY A 355 22.49 10.70 17.70
CA GLY A 355 21.44 11.25 18.55
C GLY A 355 21.58 12.76 18.75
N ARG A 356 22.00 13.51 17.71
CA ARG A 356 22.04 14.98 17.70
C ARG A 356 21.70 15.50 16.32
N TYR A 357 20.89 16.56 16.24
CA TYR A 357 20.62 17.26 14.99
C TYR A 357 21.85 18.05 14.53
N VAL A 358 22.25 17.82 13.27
CA VAL A 358 23.36 18.48 12.59
C VAL A 358 22.85 19.08 11.28
N ASP A 359 23.30 20.31 10.99
CA ASP A 359 22.89 21.04 9.78
C ASP A 359 23.46 20.38 8.51
N ALA A 360 22.57 19.91 7.64
CA ALA A 360 22.91 19.22 6.39
C ALA A 360 23.13 20.19 5.20
N ALA A 361 23.36 21.48 5.44
CA ALA A 361 23.53 22.49 4.38
C ALA A 361 24.59 22.15 3.31
N ASP A 362 25.65 21.41 3.66
CA ASP A 362 26.67 20.97 2.69
C ASP A 362 26.15 19.87 1.74
N GLU A 363 25.12 19.14 2.16
CA GLU A 363 24.50 18.02 1.45
C GLU A 363 23.30 18.50 0.61
N VAL A 364 22.39 19.27 1.22
CA VAL A 364 21.15 19.72 0.58
C VAL A 364 21.28 21.07 -0.14
N GLY A 365 22.23 21.92 0.26
CA GLY A 365 22.37 23.28 -0.25
C GLY A 365 21.48 24.31 0.45
N ALA A 366 21.36 25.50 -0.13
CA ALA A 366 20.61 26.60 0.47
C ALA A 366 19.10 26.49 0.18
N ILE A 367 18.28 26.60 1.23
CA ILE A 367 16.82 26.52 1.18
C ILE A 367 16.21 27.90 1.51
N ASP A 368 15.37 28.43 0.63
CA ASP A 368 14.58 29.64 0.85
C ASP A 368 13.15 29.23 1.22
N ALA A 369 12.79 29.44 2.49
CA ALA A 369 11.46 29.13 3.01
C ALA A 369 10.47 30.31 2.86
N GLY A 370 10.92 31.48 2.37
CA GLY A 370 10.07 32.64 2.17
C GLY A 370 9.41 33.14 3.46
N ASP A 371 8.08 33.22 3.50
CA ASP A 371 7.30 33.59 4.68
C ASP A 371 6.52 32.41 5.26
N ALA A 372 6.98 31.19 5.00
CA ALA A 372 6.29 29.98 5.40
C ALA A 372 5.96 29.94 6.90
N ALA A 373 4.72 29.54 7.18
CA ALA A 373 4.22 29.35 8.54
C ALA A 373 3.95 27.85 8.84
N ALA A 374 3.97 27.01 7.80
CA ALA A 374 3.92 25.56 7.90
C ALA A 374 4.87 24.95 6.86
N ALA A 375 5.35 23.74 7.13
CA ALA A 375 6.15 22.95 6.22
C ALA A 375 5.84 21.47 6.43
N ILE A 376 6.09 20.66 5.41
CA ILE A 376 6.00 19.20 5.45
C ILE A 376 7.17 18.60 4.66
N TRP A 377 7.56 17.40 5.07
CA TRP A 377 8.24 16.46 4.20
C TRP A 377 7.19 15.70 3.39
N VAL A 378 7.46 15.46 2.11
CA VAL A 378 6.53 14.79 1.18
C VAL A 378 7.32 14.20 0.02
N ASP A 379 7.03 13.00 -0.42
CA ASP A 379 7.63 12.41 -1.64
C ASP A 379 6.78 12.84 -2.86
N LEU A 380 7.27 13.79 -3.65
CA LEU A 380 6.49 14.39 -4.75
C LEU A 380 6.69 13.66 -6.09
N ASP A 381 7.65 12.75 -6.20
CA ASP A 381 7.90 11.97 -7.43
C ASP A 381 7.92 10.44 -7.26
N ASP A 382 7.42 9.97 -6.12
CA ASP A 382 7.37 8.58 -5.67
C ASP A 382 8.74 7.88 -5.81
N ASP A 383 9.80 8.60 -5.46
CA ASP A 383 11.17 8.11 -5.55
C ASP A 383 11.70 7.58 -4.20
N ARG A 384 10.83 7.59 -3.18
CA ARG A 384 11.06 7.19 -1.78
C ARG A 384 12.13 8.04 -1.09
N ARG A 385 12.31 9.29 -1.54
CA ARG A 385 13.08 10.33 -0.85
C ARG A 385 12.14 11.46 -0.50
N LEU A 386 12.21 11.95 0.73
CA LEU A 386 11.35 13.05 1.14
C LEU A 386 11.85 14.38 0.54
N ASP A 387 10.93 15.09 -0.10
CA ASP A 387 11.06 16.45 -0.61
C ASP A 387 10.51 17.47 0.40
N ALA A 388 11.00 18.71 0.35
CA ALA A 388 10.56 19.75 1.26
C ALA A 388 9.49 20.65 0.63
N TRP A 389 8.33 20.79 1.30
CA TRP A 389 7.32 21.79 0.95
C TRP A 389 7.20 22.85 2.05
N PHE A 390 7.25 24.12 1.65
CA PHE A 390 7.07 25.29 2.52
C PHE A 390 5.81 26.06 2.12
N ALA A 391 4.83 26.08 3.01
CA ALA A 391 3.53 26.71 2.81
C ALA A 391 3.54 28.15 3.37
N GLY A 392 3.58 29.12 2.45
CA GLY A 392 3.62 30.56 2.73
C GLY A 392 2.63 31.32 1.85
N SER A 393 2.80 32.65 1.73
CA SER A 393 1.95 33.43 0.81
C SER A 393 2.23 33.07 -0.65
N ALA A 394 3.48 32.68 -0.93
CA ALA A 394 3.92 32.04 -2.16
C ALA A 394 4.74 30.78 -1.79
N PRO A 395 4.21 29.57 -2.01
CA PRO A 395 4.86 28.35 -1.58
C PRO A 395 6.20 28.11 -2.27
N ARG A 396 7.02 27.26 -1.67
CA ARG A 396 8.28 26.75 -2.22
C ARG A 396 8.33 25.25 -2.04
N ALA A 397 8.80 24.55 -3.05
CA ALA A 397 9.01 23.11 -3.00
C ALA A 397 10.42 22.79 -3.50
N TYR A 398 11.07 21.82 -2.87
CA TYR A 398 12.44 21.40 -3.18
C TYR A 398 12.51 19.90 -3.30
N ARG A 399 12.84 19.43 -4.50
CA ARG A 399 13.10 18.02 -4.77
C ARG A 399 14.44 17.59 -4.16
N ASN A 400 14.48 16.49 -3.45
CA ASN A 400 15.68 15.77 -3.04
C ASN A 400 16.22 14.92 -4.21
N ASP A 401 17.15 15.48 -5.00
CA ASP A 401 17.57 14.84 -6.25
C ASP A 401 18.40 13.56 -5.95
N PRO A 402 18.14 12.41 -6.61
CA PRO A 402 18.96 11.21 -6.48
C PRO A 402 20.44 11.44 -6.85
N ALA A 403 20.75 12.43 -7.69
CA ALA A 403 22.13 12.83 -7.98
C ALA A 403 22.81 13.59 -6.83
N GLY A 404 22.03 14.01 -5.82
CA GLY A 404 22.44 14.72 -4.62
C GLY A 404 21.98 16.19 -4.60
N GLY A 405 21.56 16.64 -3.42
CA GLY A 405 21.18 18.03 -3.14
C GLY A 405 19.75 18.37 -3.49
N PHE A 406 19.28 19.51 -2.97
CA PHE A 406 17.91 19.95 -3.18
C PHE A 406 17.79 20.88 -4.39
N ARG A 407 16.72 20.69 -5.17
CA ARG A 407 16.41 21.49 -6.34
C ARG A 407 15.01 22.07 -6.25
N GLU A 408 14.90 23.39 -6.37
CA GLU A 408 13.60 24.05 -6.39
C GLU A 408 12.72 23.56 -7.54
N ILE A 409 11.48 23.20 -7.21
CA ILE A 409 10.42 22.81 -8.13
C ILE A 409 9.62 24.07 -8.50
N ALA A 410 9.31 24.22 -9.79
CA ALA A 410 8.53 25.34 -10.26
C ALA A 410 7.04 25.11 -9.99
N LEU A 411 6.48 25.84 -9.03
CA LEU A 411 5.06 25.80 -8.71
C LEU A 411 4.25 26.79 -9.56
N PRO A 412 2.99 26.46 -9.93
CA PRO A 412 2.11 27.39 -10.61
C PRO A 412 1.87 28.64 -9.75
N PRO A 413 1.66 29.81 -10.36
CA PRO A 413 1.40 31.02 -9.61
C PRO A 413 0.07 30.88 -8.87
N ALA A 414 0.11 31.05 -7.54
CA ALA A 414 -1.08 31.09 -6.70
C ALA A 414 -2.11 32.17 -7.12
N ALA A 415 -1.71 33.17 -7.91
CA ALA A 415 -2.49 34.36 -8.24
C ALA A 415 -3.41 34.25 -9.49
N GLY A 416 -3.62 33.05 -10.03
CA GLY A 416 -4.44 32.81 -11.24
C GLY A 416 -5.94 32.62 -11.00
N ALA A 417 -6.33 32.10 -9.83
CA ALA A 417 -7.73 31.91 -9.46
C ALA A 417 -8.35 33.24 -8.99
N ALA A 418 -9.53 33.60 -9.49
CA ALA A 418 -10.23 34.81 -9.07
C ALA A 418 -10.58 34.72 -7.57
N GLY A 419 -9.83 35.40 -6.70
CA GLY A 419 -10.03 35.38 -5.24
C GLY A 419 -8.90 34.79 -4.40
N ALA A 420 -7.76 34.43 -5.02
CA ALA A 420 -6.60 33.86 -4.32
C ALA A 420 -6.18 34.69 -3.08
N SER A 421 -6.06 34.01 -1.93
CA SER A 421 -5.57 34.63 -0.69
C SER A 421 -4.13 35.09 -0.86
N THR A 422 -3.80 36.28 -0.32
CA THR A 422 -2.42 36.77 -0.20
C THR A 422 -1.84 36.55 1.20
N SER A 423 -2.57 35.84 2.06
CA SER A 423 -2.09 35.48 3.40
C SER A 423 -1.12 34.30 3.30
N ALA A 424 -0.26 34.15 4.31
CA ALA A 424 0.47 32.90 4.50
C ALA A 424 -0.52 31.77 4.84
N ALA A 425 -0.17 30.54 4.49
CA ALA A 425 -0.94 29.37 4.89
C ALA A 425 -0.99 29.24 6.41
N ASN A 426 -2.09 28.73 6.95
CA ASN A 426 -2.27 28.47 8.38
C ASN A 426 -1.87 27.02 8.76
N GLY A 427 -1.61 26.17 7.77
CA GLY A 427 -1.20 24.77 7.90
C GLY A 427 -0.86 24.20 6.53
N VAL A 428 -0.49 22.92 6.47
CA VAL A 428 -0.31 22.16 5.23
C VAL A 428 -0.40 20.67 5.55
N PHE A 429 -0.95 19.87 4.63
CA PHE A 429 -0.83 18.42 4.62
C PHE A 429 -0.69 17.92 3.17
N ALA A 430 -0.17 16.71 3.01
CA ALA A 430 -0.17 16.00 1.73
C ALA A 430 -1.00 14.71 1.83
N ALA A 431 -1.79 14.44 0.80
CA ALA A 431 -2.62 13.24 0.68
C ALA A 431 -2.99 13.01 -0.79
N ASP A 432 -3.29 11.78 -1.16
CA ASP A 432 -3.84 11.43 -2.48
C ASP A 432 -5.35 11.78 -2.51
N LEU A 433 -5.69 13.01 -2.91
CA LEU A 433 -7.06 13.53 -2.82
C LEU A 433 -7.90 13.26 -4.06
N ASP A 434 -7.27 12.95 -5.21
CA ASP A 434 -7.95 12.49 -6.42
C ASP A 434 -7.77 11.00 -6.72
N GLN A 435 -7.17 10.24 -5.79
CA GLN A 435 -7.13 8.78 -5.77
C GLN A 435 -6.36 8.18 -6.96
N ASP A 436 -5.32 8.86 -7.42
CA ASP A 436 -4.56 8.50 -8.62
C ASP A 436 -3.17 7.90 -8.34
N GLY A 437 -2.79 7.85 -7.06
CA GLY A 437 -1.58 7.20 -6.56
C GLY A 437 -0.43 8.15 -6.22
N ASP A 438 -0.51 9.44 -6.55
CA ASP A 438 0.47 10.45 -6.13
C ASP A 438 -0.06 11.39 -5.02
N LEU A 439 0.84 12.12 -4.35
CA LEU A 439 0.46 13.01 -3.25
C LEU A 439 0.19 14.43 -3.75
N ASP A 440 -1.00 14.93 -3.41
CA ASP A 440 -1.41 16.33 -3.56
C ASP A 440 -1.13 17.13 -2.30
N VAL A 441 -0.95 18.45 -2.43
CA VAL A 441 -0.67 19.34 -1.29
C VAL A 441 -1.79 20.34 -1.05
N PHE A 442 -2.43 20.27 0.12
CA PHE A 442 -3.50 21.18 0.53
C PHE A 442 -3.00 22.23 1.54
N GLU A 443 -3.34 23.51 1.29
CA GLU A 443 -2.96 24.65 2.11
C GLU A 443 -4.21 25.40 2.62
N PRO A 444 -4.58 25.28 3.92
CA PRO A 444 -5.61 26.13 4.52
C PRO A 444 -5.14 27.58 4.66
N HIS A 445 -6.01 28.53 4.32
CA HIS A 445 -5.70 29.97 4.35
C HIS A 445 -6.78 30.79 5.06
N THR A 446 -6.40 32.00 5.49
CA THR A 446 -7.39 33.07 5.69
C THR A 446 -7.74 33.65 4.31
N GLY A 447 -8.94 33.37 3.82
CA GLY A 447 -9.38 33.53 2.45
C GLY A 447 -9.53 32.18 1.74
N ALA A 448 -9.48 32.17 0.41
CA ALA A 448 -9.57 30.93 -0.33
C ALA A 448 -8.37 30.00 -0.04
N ASN A 449 -8.66 28.73 0.29
CA ASN A 449 -7.68 27.65 0.42
C ASN A 449 -7.06 27.32 -0.94
N ARG A 450 -5.96 26.56 -0.93
CA ARG A 450 -5.28 26.10 -2.15
C ARG A 450 -5.07 24.59 -2.13
N LEU A 451 -5.07 23.99 -3.31
CA LEU A 451 -4.77 22.59 -3.53
C LEU A 451 -3.84 22.54 -4.73
N PHE A 452 -2.61 22.06 -4.53
CA PHE A 452 -1.67 21.79 -5.59
C PHE A 452 -1.74 20.32 -5.94
N ARG A 453 -2.48 20.03 -7.01
CA ARG A 453 -2.64 18.67 -7.51
C ARG A 453 -1.43 18.29 -8.36
N ASN A 454 -0.75 17.20 -7.99
CA ASN A 454 0.43 16.70 -8.69
C ASN A 454 0.01 16.09 -10.04
N ASN A 455 0.84 16.17 -11.09
CA ASN A 455 0.53 15.55 -12.40
C ASN A 455 1.34 14.27 -12.60
N GLY A 456 1.91 13.72 -11.53
CA GLY A 456 2.94 12.69 -11.54
C GLY A 456 4.32 13.13 -12.04
N ASP A 457 4.47 14.19 -12.83
CA ASP A 457 5.75 14.56 -13.48
C ASP A 457 6.48 15.74 -12.84
N LEU A 458 6.25 15.98 -11.54
CA LEU A 458 6.73 17.14 -10.76
C LEU A 458 6.24 18.50 -11.31
N THR A 459 5.23 18.49 -12.17
CA THR A 459 4.44 19.68 -12.47
C THR A 459 3.16 19.67 -11.65
N PHE A 460 2.66 20.85 -11.30
CA PHE A 460 1.49 20.99 -10.43
C PHE A 460 0.43 21.89 -11.07
N ALA A 461 -0.84 21.63 -10.76
CA ALA A 461 -1.95 22.53 -11.05
C ALA A 461 -2.62 22.98 -9.74
N GLU A 462 -3.03 24.24 -9.66
CA GLU A 462 -3.84 24.71 -8.53
C GLU A 462 -5.31 24.40 -8.82
N MET A 463 -5.92 23.51 -8.04
CA MET A 463 -7.21 22.88 -8.34
C MET A 463 -8.26 23.07 -7.23
N ALA A 464 -8.01 23.90 -6.21
CA ALA A 464 -8.92 23.98 -5.05
C ALA A 464 -10.35 24.37 -5.45
N ALA A 465 -10.51 25.27 -6.42
CA ALA A 465 -11.84 25.68 -6.89
C ALA A 465 -12.54 24.57 -7.68
N ASP A 466 -11.80 23.81 -8.49
CA ASP A 466 -12.34 22.75 -9.33
C ASP A 466 -12.75 21.53 -8.50
N PHE A 467 -12.03 21.26 -7.41
CA PHE A 467 -12.34 20.21 -6.43
C PHE A 467 -13.38 20.64 -5.41
N GLY A 468 -13.74 21.93 -5.31
CA GLY A 468 -14.67 22.44 -4.30
C GLY A 468 -14.05 22.77 -2.93
N LEU A 469 -12.72 22.71 -2.81
CA LEU A 469 -11.94 22.90 -1.59
C LEU A 469 -11.54 24.37 -1.30
N ALA A 470 -11.62 25.25 -2.30
CA ALA A 470 -11.20 26.66 -2.14
C ALA A 470 -11.98 27.40 -1.05
N GLY A 471 -13.26 27.05 -0.85
CA GLY A 471 -14.13 27.72 0.12
C GLY A 471 -14.44 29.19 -0.23
N PRO A 472 -15.16 29.90 0.66
CA PRO A 472 -15.47 31.33 0.50
C PRO A 472 -14.21 32.21 0.51
N ALA A 473 -14.20 33.29 -0.26
CA ALA A 473 -13.07 34.23 -0.31
C ALA A 473 -12.82 34.99 1.01
N ASP A 474 -13.78 34.98 1.94
CA ASP A 474 -13.71 35.56 3.28
C ASP A 474 -13.65 34.50 4.39
N ALA A 475 -13.41 33.22 4.05
CA ALA A 475 -13.17 32.16 5.02
C ALA A 475 -11.95 32.46 5.91
N ASP A 476 -11.90 31.87 7.09
CA ASP A 476 -10.78 32.02 8.03
C ASP A 476 -10.31 30.64 8.48
N THR A 477 -9.90 29.81 7.51
CA THR A 477 -9.47 28.44 7.73
C THR A 477 -8.16 28.44 8.53
N ARG A 478 -8.21 28.01 9.79
CA ARG A 478 -7.06 27.98 10.73
C ARG A 478 -6.33 26.66 10.79
N GLY A 479 -6.99 25.57 10.42
CA GLY A 479 -6.42 24.24 10.40
C GLY A 479 -7.27 23.28 9.58
N ALA A 480 -6.68 22.15 9.22
CA ALA A 480 -7.33 21.09 8.49
C ALA A 480 -6.79 19.74 8.95
N ALA A 481 -7.62 18.70 8.90
CA ALA A 481 -7.25 17.31 9.10
C ALA A 481 -8.03 16.45 8.10
N PHE A 482 -7.50 15.28 7.74
CA PHE A 482 -8.14 14.36 6.81
C PHE A 482 -8.29 12.95 7.39
N GLY A 483 -9.20 12.17 6.84
CA GLY A 483 -9.46 10.77 7.17
C GLY A 483 -10.74 10.26 6.50
N ASP A 484 -10.90 8.94 6.41
CA ASP A 484 -12.12 8.27 5.92
C ASP A 484 -13.22 8.35 7.01
N LEU A 485 -14.03 9.43 6.99
CA LEU A 485 -14.95 9.77 8.09
C LEU A 485 -16.32 9.10 7.97
N ASP A 486 -16.68 8.57 6.80
CA ASP A 486 -17.92 7.84 6.54
C ASP A 486 -17.74 6.34 6.22
N ASP A 487 -16.49 5.82 6.26
CA ASP A 487 -16.11 4.43 5.96
C ASP A 487 -16.41 4.00 4.50
N ASP A 488 -16.32 4.95 3.57
CA ASP A 488 -16.54 4.72 2.14
C ASP A 488 -15.23 4.50 1.34
N ARG A 489 -14.07 4.68 1.97
CA ARG A 489 -12.69 4.48 1.46
C ARG A 489 -12.04 5.64 0.74
N ASP A 490 -12.69 6.79 0.62
CA ASP A 490 -11.99 8.01 0.22
C ASP A 490 -11.69 8.91 1.43
N LEU A 491 -10.86 9.93 1.19
CA LEU A 491 -10.37 10.81 2.26
C LEU A 491 -11.22 12.07 2.34
N ASP A 492 -11.91 12.24 3.45
CA ASP A 492 -12.63 13.46 3.80
C ASP A 492 -11.72 14.49 4.46
N ILE A 493 -12.16 15.75 4.48
CA ILE A 493 -11.42 16.86 5.10
C ILE A 493 -12.31 17.59 6.10
N VAL A 494 -11.79 17.82 7.31
CA VAL A 494 -12.39 18.72 8.29
C VAL A 494 -11.58 20.00 8.39
N LEU A 495 -12.24 21.13 8.21
CA LEU A 495 -11.65 22.46 8.33
C LEU A 495 -12.07 23.13 9.65
N ALA A 496 -11.10 23.73 10.34
CA ALA A 496 -11.33 24.59 11.51
C ALA A 496 -11.43 26.06 11.08
N GLU A 497 -12.59 26.69 11.25
CA GLU A 497 -12.83 28.09 10.86
C GLU A 497 -12.75 29.03 12.07
N GLY A 498 -11.85 30.02 12.02
CA GLY A 498 -11.51 30.89 13.13
C GLY A 498 -12.61 31.84 13.57
N ASP A 499 -13.40 32.35 12.62
CA ASP A 499 -14.61 33.15 12.85
C ASP A 499 -15.91 32.33 12.73
N GLY A 500 -15.78 31.06 12.32
CA GLY A 500 -16.86 30.14 11.97
C GLY A 500 -17.00 28.97 12.93
N GLY A 501 -17.20 27.76 12.41
CA GLY A 501 -17.27 26.50 13.15
C GLY A 501 -16.28 25.48 12.60
N LEU A 502 -16.69 24.21 12.55
CA LEU A 502 -16.08 23.22 11.66
C LEU A 502 -16.82 23.19 10.32
N ARG A 503 -16.11 22.89 9.23
CA ARG A 503 -16.71 22.50 7.95
C ARG A 503 -16.21 21.09 7.61
N LEU A 504 -17.14 20.20 7.27
CA LEU A 504 -16.84 18.85 6.80
C LEU A 504 -16.94 18.84 5.28
N LEU A 505 -15.90 18.41 4.60
CA LEU A 505 -15.80 18.28 3.16
C LEU A 505 -15.66 16.80 2.83
N ASP A 506 -16.75 16.26 2.30
CA ASP A 506 -16.95 14.88 1.87
C ASP A 506 -16.27 14.69 0.52
N ASN A 507 -15.47 13.64 0.34
CA ASN A 507 -14.90 13.33 -0.97
C ASN A 507 -15.91 12.50 -1.78
N GLU A 508 -16.55 13.10 -2.78
CA GLU A 508 -17.51 12.39 -3.64
C GLU A 508 -16.82 11.61 -4.78
N ARG A 509 -15.50 11.38 -4.66
CA ARG A 509 -14.59 10.79 -5.64
C ARG A 509 -14.47 11.60 -6.93
N ALA A 510 -13.66 11.09 -7.85
CA ALA A 510 -13.41 11.70 -9.16
C ALA A 510 -13.09 13.21 -9.03
N ALA A 511 -12.18 13.54 -8.09
CA ALA A 511 -11.70 14.90 -7.84
C ALA A 511 -12.82 15.90 -7.47
N THR A 512 -13.83 15.48 -6.69
CA THR A 512 -14.96 16.33 -6.29
C THR A 512 -15.19 16.25 -4.79
N PHE A 513 -15.21 17.40 -4.11
CA PHE A 513 -15.58 17.49 -2.70
C PHE A 513 -16.87 18.27 -2.52
N ALA A 514 -17.69 17.83 -1.57
CA ALA A 514 -18.92 18.50 -1.21
C ALA A 514 -18.99 18.81 0.29
N GLU A 515 -19.49 19.99 0.63
CA GLU A 515 -19.66 20.34 2.03
C GLU A 515 -20.85 19.57 2.64
N ARG A 516 -20.59 18.90 3.77
CA ARG A 516 -21.55 18.11 4.56
C ARG A 516 -21.58 18.51 6.03
N THR A 517 -21.41 19.79 6.32
CA THR A 517 -21.40 20.34 7.69
C THR A 517 -22.67 19.99 8.50
N GLU A 518 -23.79 19.64 7.85
CA GLU A 518 -25.01 19.15 8.49
C GLU A 518 -24.86 17.80 9.21
N ARG A 519 -23.83 16.99 8.90
CA ARG A 519 -23.49 15.76 9.64
C ARG A 519 -22.90 16.06 11.02
N LEU A 520 -22.41 17.29 11.23
CA LEU A 520 -21.87 17.73 12.51
C LEU A 520 -22.97 18.27 13.44
N SER A 521 -22.90 17.90 14.72
CA SER A 521 -23.80 18.47 15.73
C SER A 521 -23.69 20.01 15.84
N ASP A 522 -24.73 20.67 16.38
CA ASP A 522 -24.77 22.13 16.58
C ASP A 522 -23.53 22.67 17.31
N ALA A 523 -22.89 21.86 18.15
CA ALA A 523 -21.68 22.22 18.88
C ALA A 523 -20.52 22.57 17.95
N ALA A 524 -20.46 22.00 16.74
CA ALA A 524 -19.45 22.27 15.73
C ALA A 524 -19.49 23.71 15.21
N SER A 525 -20.62 24.41 15.36
CA SER A 525 -20.76 25.81 14.91
C SER A 525 -20.00 26.84 15.74
N GLU A 526 -19.41 26.45 16.88
CA GLU A 526 -18.51 27.34 17.64
C GLU A 526 -17.14 27.50 16.96
N PRO A 527 -16.51 28.69 17.01
CA PRO A 527 -15.17 28.97 16.49
C PRO A 527 -14.14 27.89 16.79
N ALA A 528 -13.36 27.52 15.78
CA ALA A 528 -12.30 26.53 15.87
C ALA A 528 -10.95 27.14 15.42
N GLN A 529 -9.89 26.87 16.16
CA GLN A 529 -8.52 27.31 15.87
C GLN A 529 -7.64 26.17 15.35
N ALA A 530 -7.95 24.93 15.73
CA ALA A 530 -7.26 23.72 15.31
C ALA A 530 -8.23 22.54 15.35
N VAL A 531 -7.92 21.50 14.60
CA VAL A 531 -8.70 20.26 14.50
C VAL A 531 -7.74 19.06 14.45
N ALA A 532 -8.14 17.94 15.03
CA ALA A 532 -7.48 16.64 14.92
C ALA A 532 -8.53 15.53 14.75
N ILE A 533 -8.15 14.45 14.08
CA ILE A 533 -9.00 13.28 13.80
C ILE A 533 -8.34 12.02 14.38
N GLY A 534 -9.12 11.12 14.96
CA GLY A 534 -8.64 9.82 15.45
C GLY A 534 -9.73 9.05 16.20
N ASP A 535 -9.63 7.71 16.25
CA ASP A 535 -10.54 6.86 17.03
C ASP A 535 -10.22 6.96 18.53
N VAL A 536 -10.71 8.01 19.20
CA VAL A 536 -10.38 8.29 20.60
C VAL A 536 -11.15 7.40 21.58
N ASN A 537 -12.24 6.78 21.12
CA ASN A 537 -13.12 6.01 21.98
C ASN A 537 -12.99 4.48 21.76
N GLY A 538 -12.31 4.05 20.69
CA GLY A 538 -12.02 2.66 20.35
C GLY A 538 -13.21 1.92 19.73
N ASP A 539 -14.16 2.63 19.11
CA ASP A 539 -15.36 2.04 18.51
C ASP A 539 -15.24 1.73 17.02
N GLY A 540 -14.09 2.06 16.41
CA GLY A 540 -13.81 1.84 15.00
C GLY A 540 -14.26 2.94 14.06
N TRP A 541 -14.78 4.05 14.59
CA TRP A 541 -15.13 5.25 13.84
C TRP A 541 -14.19 6.39 14.24
N LEU A 542 -13.77 7.17 13.25
CA LEU A 542 -12.92 8.32 13.51
C LEU A 542 -13.71 9.42 14.23
N ASP A 543 -13.12 9.99 15.27
CA ASP A 543 -13.69 11.09 16.05
C ASP A 543 -12.97 12.42 15.73
N ILE A 544 -13.63 13.55 16.02
CA ILE A 544 -13.11 14.90 15.74
C ILE A 544 -12.88 15.66 17.06
N ALA A 545 -11.65 16.11 17.28
CA ALA A 545 -11.31 17.09 18.31
C ALA A 545 -11.18 18.50 17.72
N ALA A 546 -11.91 19.48 18.28
CA ALA A 546 -11.92 20.86 17.80
C ALA A 546 -11.60 21.86 18.91
N ALA A 547 -10.47 22.55 18.79
CA ALA A 547 -10.01 23.57 19.72
C ALA A 547 -10.74 24.89 19.49
N GLY A 548 -11.53 25.35 20.47
CA GLY A 548 -12.10 26.70 20.47
C GLY A 548 -11.20 27.74 21.12
N ALA A 549 -11.78 28.75 21.76
CA ALA A 549 -11.02 29.81 22.42
C ALA A 549 -10.35 29.38 23.75
N ASP A 550 -11.03 28.52 24.53
CA ASP A 550 -10.60 28.10 25.87
C ASP A 550 -10.96 26.64 26.24
N ARG A 551 -11.39 25.86 25.25
CA ARG A 551 -11.83 24.47 25.41
C ARG A 551 -11.62 23.68 24.11
N VAL A 552 -11.50 22.36 24.23
CA VAL A 552 -11.60 21.42 23.12
C VAL A 552 -12.97 20.76 23.17
N ARG A 553 -13.67 20.71 22.03
CA ARG A 553 -14.89 19.92 21.85
C ARG A 553 -14.51 18.59 21.22
N LEU A 554 -15.00 17.49 21.76
CA LEU A 554 -14.81 16.16 21.19
C LEU A 554 -16.14 15.68 20.61
N LEU A 555 -16.16 15.40 19.31
CA LEU A 555 -17.31 14.93 18.57
C LEU A 555 -17.06 13.48 18.16
N HIS A 556 -17.91 12.56 18.61
CA HIS A 556 -17.77 11.17 18.23
C HIS A 556 -18.45 10.87 16.90
N GLY A 557 -17.77 10.14 16.03
CA GLY A 557 -18.31 9.56 14.81
C GLY A 557 -19.30 8.44 15.12
N SER A 558 -20.03 7.97 14.11
CA SER A 558 -20.95 6.85 14.28
C SER A 558 -21.24 6.16 12.94
N PRO A 559 -21.73 4.90 12.93
CA PRO A 559 -22.14 4.21 11.72
C PRO A 559 -23.22 4.92 10.90
N SER A 560 -24.03 5.76 11.54
CA SER A 560 -25.04 6.58 10.86
C SER A 560 -24.48 7.84 10.21
N ASP A 561 -23.16 7.90 10.06
CA ASP A 561 -22.45 8.97 9.41
C ASP A 561 -22.64 10.37 10.04
N ALA A 562 -22.83 10.37 11.37
CA ALA A 562 -23.16 11.56 12.14
C ALA A 562 -22.18 11.78 13.29
N PHE A 563 -21.81 13.05 13.52
CA PHE A 563 -20.86 13.46 14.56
C PHE A 563 -21.56 14.15 15.73
N THR A 564 -21.50 13.53 16.91
CA THR A 564 -22.21 14.04 18.10
C THR A 564 -21.25 14.55 19.17
N LEU A 565 -21.55 15.70 19.77
CA LEU A 565 -20.75 16.21 20.89
C LEU A 565 -20.76 15.22 22.06
N ALA A 566 -19.61 14.60 22.32
CA ALA A 566 -19.42 13.65 23.41
C ALA A 566 -18.86 14.33 24.66
N ALA A 567 -17.85 15.20 24.50
CA ALA A 567 -17.18 15.85 25.62
C ALA A 567 -16.73 17.28 25.31
N THR A 568 -16.42 18.02 26.38
CA THR A 568 -15.77 19.32 26.29
C THR A 568 -14.68 19.41 27.35
N VAL A 569 -13.44 19.58 26.90
CA VAL A 569 -12.24 19.59 27.73
C VAL A 569 -11.79 21.03 27.98
N PRO A 570 -11.77 21.53 29.23
CA PRO A 570 -11.37 22.90 29.52
C PRO A 570 -9.85 23.08 29.43
N LEU A 571 -9.43 24.13 28.72
CA LEU A 571 -8.01 24.50 28.55
C LEU A 571 -7.52 25.47 29.63
N ASN A 572 -8.32 25.76 30.66
CA ASN A 572 -7.94 26.58 31.84
C ASN A 572 -7.22 27.89 31.50
N GLY A 573 -7.60 28.55 30.40
CA GLY A 573 -7.05 29.84 29.98
C GLY A 573 -5.89 29.77 28.97
N LEU A 574 -5.43 28.58 28.57
CA LEU A 574 -4.59 28.41 27.38
C LEU A 574 -5.42 28.75 26.14
N ALA A 575 -4.89 29.62 25.26
CA ALA A 575 -5.47 29.89 23.95
C ALA A 575 -4.82 28.96 22.91
N PRO A 576 -5.51 27.92 22.43
CA PRO A 576 -4.92 26.88 21.60
C PRO A 576 -4.53 27.38 20.21
N ARG A 577 -3.53 26.73 19.63
CA ARG A 577 -3.00 26.96 18.28
C ARG A 577 -2.85 25.67 17.48
N ASP A 578 -2.60 24.57 18.16
CA ASP A 578 -2.44 23.25 17.54
C ASP A 578 -2.98 22.16 18.48
N LEU A 579 -3.36 21.02 17.90
CA LEU A 579 -3.87 19.84 18.58
C LEU A 579 -3.20 18.59 18.00
N LEU A 580 -2.94 17.61 18.85
CA LEU A 580 -2.36 16.34 18.45
C LEU A 580 -2.99 15.21 19.27
N PHE A 581 -3.53 14.21 18.60
CA PHE A 581 -3.80 12.91 19.22
C PHE A 581 -2.50 12.11 19.29
N ILE A 582 -2.24 11.46 20.41
CA ILE A 582 -0.99 10.74 20.70
C ILE A 582 -1.29 9.61 21.69
N ASP A 583 -0.73 8.42 21.52
CA ASP A 583 -0.74 7.37 22.57
C ASP A 583 0.60 7.45 23.32
N PHE A 584 0.69 8.35 24.32
CA PHE A 584 2.01 8.66 24.91
C PHE A 584 2.48 7.62 25.92
N ASP A 585 1.59 6.74 26.39
CA ASP A 585 1.92 5.66 27.33
C ASP A 585 1.73 4.26 26.72
N ASN A 586 1.59 4.17 25.40
CA ASN A 586 1.40 2.96 24.62
C ASN A 586 0.27 2.06 25.14
N ASP A 587 -0.77 2.65 25.72
CA ASP A 587 -1.89 1.91 26.31
C ASP A 587 -3.03 1.58 25.32
N GLY A 588 -2.80 1.90 24.04
CA GLY A 588 -3.69 1.64 22.91
C GLY A 588 -4.85 2.63 22.84
N ARG A 589 -4.78 3.76 23.55
CA ARG A 589 -5.81 4.81 23.52
C ARG A 589 -5.17 6.14 23.15
N LEU A 590 -5.80 6.83 22.20
CA LEU A 590 -5.36 8.18 21.85
C LEU A 590 -5.64 9.16 23.00
N ASP A 591 -4.58 9.79 23.48
CA ASP A 591 -4.54 10.94 24.38
C ASP A 591 -4.50 12.25 23.58
N LEU A 592 -4.56 13.40 24.26
CA LEU A 592 -4.61 14.70 23.60
C LEU A 592 -3.54 15.67 24.13
N ALA A 593 -2.67 16.14 23.23
CA ALA A 593 -1.77 17.25 23.47
C ALA A 593 -2.32 18.54 22.83
N VAL A 594 -2.22 19.67 23.56
CA VAL A 594 -2.72 20.98 23.12
C VAL A 594 -1.64 22.04 23.28
N ALA A 595 -1.16 22.58 22.17
CA ALA A 595 -0.18 23.65 22.13
C ALA A 595 -0.86 25.02 21.94
N GLY A 596 -0.37 26.05 22.62
CA GLY A 596 -0.91 27.40 22.44
C GLY A 596 -0.26 28.47 23.29
N THR A 597 -0.99 29.57 23.49
CA THR A 597 -0.52 30.72 24.26
C THR A 597 -1.01 30.61 25.71
N PRO A 598 -0.10 30.57 26.72
CA PRO A 598 -0.48 30.52 28.13
C PRO A 598 -1.18 31.82 28.59
N PRO A 599 -2.02 31.76 29.65
CA PRO A 599 -2.74 32.93 30.14
C PRO A 599 -1.79 33.97 30.76
N ALA A 600 -2.03 35.25 30.43
CA ALA A 600 -1.21 36.38 30.91
C ALA A 600 -1.14 36.56 32.44
N SER A 601 -2.01 35.90 33.22
CA SER A 601 -2.08 35.99 34.67
C SER A 601 -1.36 34.86 35.45
N ALA A 602 -0.66 33.94 34.76
CA ALA A 602 0.11 32.89 35.42
C ALA A 602 1.39 33.48 36.08
N ALA A 603 1.24 33.94 37.32
CA ALA A 603 2.28 34.64 38.09
C ALA A 603 2.98 33.75 39.14
N ALA A 604 3.05 32.43 38.93
CA ALA A 604 3.92 31.56 39.72
C ALA A 604 4.58 30.51 38.79
N PRO A 605 5.91 30.52 38.62
CA PRO A 605 6.65 29.42 38.00
C PRO A 605 6.31 28.08 38.68
N GLY A 606 6.18 27.00 37.91
CA GLY A 606 5.92 25.66 38.45
C GLY A 606 4.45 25.28 38.72
N THR A 607 3.48 25.87 38.00
CA THR A 607 2.10 25.37 37.97
C THR A 607 1.67 25.10 36.53
N ALA A 608 1.02 23.96 36.24
CA ALA A 608 0.50 23.59 34.92
C ALA A 608 -0.35 24.69 34.22
N ALA A 609 -0.98 25.59 35.00
CA ALA A 609 -1.74 26.73 34.49
C ALA A 609 -0.88 27.83 33.80
N GLY A 610 0.45 27.73 33.82
CA GLY A 610 1.38 28.67 33.18
C GLY A 610 2.09 28.14 31.93
N SER A 611 1.89 26.87 31.57
CA SER A 611 2.56 26.22 30.43
C SER A 611 1.82 26.50 29.11
N GLY A 612 2.58 26.62 28.02
CA GLY A 612 2.09 26.69 26.65
C GLY A 612 1.69 25.36 26.04
N LEU A 613 1.99 24.24 26.73
CA LEU A 613 1.56 22.89 26.37
C LEU A 613 0.67 22.33 27.48
N ARG A 614 -0.38 21.62 27.08
CA ARG A 614 -1.26 20.86 27.98
C ARG A 614 -1.40 19.44 27.47
N LEU A 615 -1.43 18.48 28.39
CA LEU A 615 -1.59 17.06 28.07
C LEU A 615 -2.82 16.51 28.78
N PHE A 616 -3.59 15.68 28.08
CA PHE A 616 -4.77 15.02 28.62
C PHE A 616 -4.73 13.54 28.30
N ARG A 617 -4.75 12.70 29.34
CA ARG A 617 -4.76 11.25 29.21
C ARG A 617 -6.18 10.71 29.05
N ASN A 618 -6.36 9.74 28.18
CA ASN A 618 -7.60 9.03 27.93
C ASN A 618 -7.76 7.87 28.92
N GLU A 619 -8.60 8.10 29.93
CA GLU A 619 -8.89 7.09 30.94
C GLU A 619 -9.97 6.07 30.49
N GLY A 620 -10.18 5.93 29.18
CA GLY A 620 -11.12 5.01 28.51
C GLY A 620 -12.34 5.70 27.89
N GLU A 621 -12.83 5.15 26.77
CA GLU A 621 -14.03 5.61 26.03
C GLU A 621 -13.99 7.11 25.69
N GLY A 622 -12.81 7.65 25.36
CA GLY A 622 -12.62 9.08 25.03
C GLY A 622 -12.65 10.03 26.24
N ARG A 623 -12.57 9.51 27.47
CA ARG A 623 -12.65 10.33 28.69
C ARG A 623 -11.29 10.94 29.05
N LEU A 624 -11.04 12.12 28.50
CA LEU A 624 -9.81 12.88 28.69
C LEU A 624 -9.71 13.54 30.09
N ALA A 625 -8.64 13.24 30.82
CA ALA A 625 -8.29 13.81 32.12
C ALA A 625 -6.95 14.54 32.05
N ALA A 626 -6.78 15.64 32.79
CA ALA A 626 -5.54 16.42 32.74
C ALA A 626 -4.34 15.59 33.23
N ALA A 627 -3.26 15.61 32.45
CA ALA A 627 -2.03 14.84 32.64
C ALA A 627 -0.79 15.75 32.58
N ASP A 628 -0.98 17.04 32.86
CA ASP A 628 0.07 18.07 32.79
C ASP A 628 1.25 17.81 33.75
N ASP A 629 1.07 16.96 34.77
CA ASP A 629 2.11 16.60 35.73
C ASP A 629 3.27 15.78 35.09
N PHE A 630 3.05 15.21 33.89
CA PHE A 630 4.11 14.55 33.12
C PHE A 630 4.98 15.53 32.32
N LEU A 631 4.54 16.77 32.11
CA LEU A 631 5.23 17.73 31.26
C LEU A 631 6.24 18.60 32.03
N PRO A 632 7.34 19.04 31.39
CA PRO A 632 8.15 20.12 31.92
C PRO A 632 7.41 21.47 31.86
N ASP A 633 7.87 22.45 32.65
CA ASP A 633 7.30 23.81 32.62
C ASP A 633 7.74 24.56 31.35
N LEU A 634 6.80 24.88 30.47
CA LEU A 634 7.02 25.61 29.21
C LEU A 634 6.30 26.98 29.23
N PRO A 635 6.81 28.00 29.94
CA PRO A 635 6.07 29.23 30.25
C PRO A 635 6.00 30.24 29.09
N PHE A 636 5.96 29.77 27.85
CA PHE A 636 5.96 30.57 26.63
C PHE A 636 4.94 30.04 25.63
N ALA A 637 4.58 30.87 24.64
CA ALA A 637 3.61 30.50 23.63
C ALA A 637 4.19 29.49 22.64
N LEU A 638 3.41 28.46 22.33
CA LEU A 638 3.72 27.45 21.31
C LEU A 638 2.85 27.68 20.05
N ARG A 639 3.42 27.32 18.90
CA ARG A 639 2.77 27.36 17.59
C ARG A 639 2.26 26.01 17.15
N SER A 640 3.08 24.98 17.30
CA SER A 640 2.80 23.61 16.88
C SER A 640 3.40 22.58 17.84
N VAL A 641 2.86 21.37 17.77
CA VAL A 641 3.35 20.17 18.45
C VAL A 641 3.30 18.98 17.48
N ARG A 642 4.34 18.15 17.44
CA ARG A 642 4.43 16.92 16.64
C ARG A 642 4.94 15.78 17.51
N SER A 643 4.54 14.56 17.17
CA SER A 643 4.99 13.33 17.83
C SER A 643 5.81 12.49 16.87
N PHE A 644 6.84 11.83 17.38
CA PHE A 644 7.71 10.87 16.68
C PHE A 644 8.55 10.14 17.74
N ASP A 645 9.24 9.07 17.35
CA ASP A 645 10.19 8.37 18.23
C ASP A 645 11.60 8.87 17.89
N TYR A 646 12.13 9.80 18.69
CA TYR A 646 13.39 10.48 18.37
C TYR A 646 14.62 9.59 18.52
N ASN A 647 14.55 8.59 19.40
CA ASN A 647 15.69 7.74 19.73
C ASN A 647 15.40 6.25 19.61
N GLU A 648 14.40 5.92 18.80
CA GLU A 648 14.00 4.56 18.42
C GLU A 648 13.82 3.63 19.63
N ASP A 649 13.25 4.15 20.73
CA ASP A 649 13.01 3.35 21.93
C ASP A 649 11.55 2.95 22.12
N GLY A 650 10.70 3.31 21.16
CA GLY A 650 9.31 2.89 21.13
C GLY A 650 8.34 3.75 21.89
N ASP A 651 8.77 4.90 22.40
CA ASP A 651 7.85 5.86 23.00
C ASP A 651 7.74 7.17 22.23
N ALA A 652 6.58 7.80 22.41
CA ALA A 652 6.18 8.94 21.61
C ALA A 652 6.75 10.25 22.20
N ASP A 653 7.84 10.74 21.62
CA ASP A 653 8.46 12.03 21.94
C ASP A 653 7.68 13.21 21.34
N LEU A 654 7.94 14.43 21.84
CA LEU A 654 7.28 15.64 21.34
C LEU A 654 8.27 16.69 20.84
N LEU A 655 8.13 17.12 19.59
CA LEU A 655 8.73 18.36 19.10
C LEU A 655 7.73 19.51 19.23
N VAL A 656 8.11 20.57 19.95
CA VAL A 656 7.30 21.80 20.05
C VAL A 656 7.99 23.01 19.44
N LEU A 657 7.26 23.80 18.65
CA LEU A 657 7.76 25.04 18.07
C LEU A 657 7.27 26.24 18.87
N GLY A 658 8.20 27.02 19.42
CA GLY A 658 7.85 28.26 20.13
C GLY A 658 7.43 29.40 19.19
N ALA A 659 6.67 30.36 19.72
CA ALA A 659 6.33 31.59 18.99
C ALA A 659 7.57 32.44 18.60
N ASP A 660 8.69 32.20 19.28
CA ASP A 660 10.04 32.72 19.00
C ASP A 660 10.73 32.07 17.78
N GLY A 661 10.13 31.00 17.24
CA GLY A 661 10.66 30.24 16.10
C GLY A 661 11.72 29.22 16.46
N ASN A 662 11.92 28.91 17.75
CA ASN A 662 12.89 27.90 18.18
C ASN A 662 12.18 26.55 18.41
N PRO A 663 12.65 25.45 17.79
CA PRO A 663 12.17 24.10 18.09
C PRO A 663 12.72 23.62 19.44
N ARG A 664 11.93 22.82 20.15
CA ARG A 664 12.32 22.19 21.41
C ARG A 664 11.84 20.75 21.46
N LEU A 665 12.71 19.84 21.87
CA LEU A 665 12.41 18.42 21.99
C LEU A 665 12.08 18.08 23.45
N LEU A 666 10.95 17.40 23.66
CA LEU A 666 10.56 16.80 24.92
C LEU A 666 10.64 15.29 24.73
N ARG A 667 11.63 14.66 25.35
CA ARG A 667 11.77 13.20 25.31
C ARG A 667 10.84 12.53 26.30
N ASN A 668 10.08 11.54 25.89
CA ASN A 668 9.27 10.71 26.76
C ASN A 668 10.19 9.71 27.45
N ASP A 669 10.10 9.62 28.78
CA ASP A 669 10.88 8.65 29.55
C ASP A 669 9.90 7.63 30.14
N GLY A 670 9.77 6.47 29.50
CA GLY A 670 9.05 5.31 30.03
C GLY A 670 7.64 5.12 29.47
N GLY A 671 7.32 5.71 28.31
CA GLY A 671 6.09 5.40 27.58
C GLY A 671 6.10 3.97 27.03
N ASN A 672 7.30 3.46 26.68
CA ASN A 672 7.57 2.09 26.24
C ASN A 672 7.51 1.04 27.36
N ALA A 673 7.01 1.41 28.55
CA ALA A 673 6.73 0.45 29.62
C ALA A 673 5.55 -0.47 29.26
N ASN A 674 4.63 0.00 28.40
CA ASN A 674 3.68 -0.84 27.69
C ASN A 674 4.24 -1.24 26.31
N HIS A 675 3.69 -2.30 25.73
CA HIS A 675 4.13 -2.78 24.43
C HIS A 675 3.58 -1.92 23.30
N TYR A 676 4.27 -1.94 22.18
CA TYR A 676 3.91 -1.24 20.97
C TYR A 676 4.29 -2.09 19.76
N PHE A 677 3.90 -1.64 18.57
CA PHE A 677 4.57 -2.03 17.35
C PHE A 677 4.69 -0.83 16.41
N ARG A 678 5.72 -0.85 15.56
CA ARG A 678 6.00 0.14 14.53
C ARG A 678 5.60 -0.41 13.16
N LEU A 679 4.82 0.37 12.41
CA LEU A 679 4.32 0.00 11.09
C LEU A 679 4.83 0.98 10.03
N ASP A 680 5.51 0.43 9.03
CA ASP A 680 5.93 1.13 7.83
C ASP A 680 5.19 0.55 6.63
N LEU A 681 4.45 1.39 5.91
CA LEU A 681 3.79 0.97 4.68
C LEU A 681 4.71 1.27 3.48
N ALA A 682 4.93 0.26 2.64
CA ALA A 682 5.76 0.39 1.44
C ALA A 682 4.93 0.16 0.17
N GLY A 683 4.46 1.26 -0.43
CA GLY A 683 3.82 1.23 -1.75
C GLY A 683 4.81 0.84 -2.86
N LEU A 684 4.34 0.07 -3.85
CA LEU A 684 5.19 -0.42 -4.93
C LEU A 684 5.49 0.70 -5.95
N GLY A 685 6.78 0.89 -6.23
CA GLY A 685 7.29 1.83 -7.22
C GLY A 685 7.11 1.40 -8.67
N GLU A 686 8.21 1.44 -9.44
CA GLU A 686 8.19 1.16 -10.88
C GLU A 686 7.50 -0.18 -11.22
N GLY A 687 6.54 -0.12 -12.14
CA GLY A 687 5.72 -1.25 -12.57
C GLY A 687 4.42 -1.43 -11.77
N SER A 688 4.15 -0.58 -10.77
CA SER A 688 2.86 -0.51 -10.06
C SER A 688 2.34 0.92 -9.95
N ARG A 689 2.87 1.72 -9.01
CA ARG A 689 2.44 3.11 -8.67
C ARG A 689 0.93 3.30 -8.60
N LYS A 690 0.27 2.42 -7.85
CA LYS A 690 -1.17 2.53 -7.53
C LYS A 690 -1.43 3.27 -6.23
N ASN A 691 -0.40 3.37 -5.40
CA ASN A 691 -0.41 4.01 -4.09
C ASN A 691 0.89 4.81 -3.97
N ASN A 692 0.86 5.87 -3.17
CA ASN A 692 2.08 6.60 -2.80
C ASN A 692 3.02 5.70 -1.98
N ARG A 693 4.33 5.98 -2.01
CA ARG A 693 5.38 5.09 -1.46
C ARG A 693 5.26 4.79 0.02
N PHE A 694 4.62 5.68 0.80
CA PHE A 694 4.52 5.60 2.25
C PHE A 694 3.10 5.23 2.73
N GLY A 695 2.17 4.94 1.83
CA GLY A 695 0.78 4.63 2.17
C GLY A 695 0.05 5.76 2.90
N ILE A 696 0.46 7.03 2.74
CA ILE A 696 -0.22 8.18 3.34
C ILE A 696 -1.68 8.20 2.86
N GLY A 697 -2.61 8.33 3.81
CA GLY A 697 -4.05 8.19 3.56
C GLY A 697 -4.61 6.78 3.82
N ALA A 698 -3.77 5.76 4.01
CA ALA A 698 -4.24 4.42 4.32
C ALA A 698 -5.01 4.40 5.64
N ARG A 699 -6.04 3.54 5.72
CA ARG A 699 -6.71 3.21 6.98
C ARG A 699 -6.11 1.91 7.52
N VAL A 700 -5.62 1.95 8.76
CA VAL A 700 -5.04 0.81 9.46
C VAL A 700 -5.94 0.42 10.62
N GLU A 701 -6.42 -0.83 10.59
CA GLU A 701 -7.18 -1.43 11.68
C GLU A 701 -6.31 -2.43 12.43
N VAL A 702 -6.16 -2.24 13.73
CA VAL A 702 -5.33 -3.10 14.58
C VAL A 702 -6.20 -3.80 15.59
N ARG A 703 -6.01 -5.12 15.69
CA ARG A 703 -6.62 -5.93 16.75
C ARG A 703 -5.55 -6.63 17.57
N ALA A 704 -5.62 -6.48 18.89
CA ALA A 704 -4.83 -7.23 19.85
C ALA A 704 -5.74 -7.67 21.01
N GLY A 705 -6.17 -8.93 21.04
CA GLY A 705 -7.15 -9.42 22.01
C GLY A 705 -8.49 -8.67 21.93
N ASP A 706 -8.79 -7.90 22.97
CA ASP A 706 -9.94 -6.99 23.10
C ASP A 706 -9.62 -5.52 22.80
N LEU A 707 -8.36 -5.18 22.51
CA LEU A 707 -7.96 -3.87 21.98
C LEU A 707 -8.27 -3.82 20.48
N PHE A 708 -8.97 -2.76 20.07
CA PHE A 708 -9.24 -2.43 18.68
C PHE A 708 -8.94 -0.95 18.47
N GLN A 709 -8.25 -0.63 17.38
CA GLN A 709 -7.83 0.72 17.04
C GLN A 709 -7.96 0.94 15.54
N VAL A 710 -8.33 2.15 15.15
CA VAL A 710 -8.32 2.60 13.76
C VAL A 710 -7.44 3.83 13.65
N HIS A 711 -6.51 3.79 12.71
CA HIS A 711 -5.56 4.88 12.41
C HIS A 711 -5.68 5.29 10.94
N THR A 712 -5.56 6.58 10.67
CA THR A 712 -5.28 7.11 9.34
C THR A 712 -3.79 7.40 9.26
N VAL A 713 -3.09 6.87 8.25
CA VAL A 713 -1.66 7.09 8.08
C VAL A 713 -1.42 8.51 7.57
N THR A 714 -0.74 9.33 8.37
CA THR A 714 -0.41 10.73 8.06
C THR A 714 1.09 10.96 7.87
N ASP A 715 1.92 9.99 8.27
CA ASP A 715 3.38 10.07 8.31
C ASP A 715 3.98 8.71 7.87
N PRO A 716 5.23 8.66 7.37
CA PRO A 716 5.89 7.43 6.91
C PRO A 716 5.93 6.28 7.92
N THR A 717 6.06 6.62 9.21
CA THR A 717 6.20 5.68 10.32
C THR A 717 5.03 5.86 11.28
N THR A 718 4.30 4.78 11.60
CA THR A 718 3.19 4.82 12.58
C THR A 718 3.52 3.96 13.80
N LEU A 719 3.56 4.56 14.99
CA LEU A 719 3.72 3.89 16.27
C LEU A 719 2.35 3.57 16.89
N ILE A 720 2.12 2.30 17.26
CA ILE A 720 0.82 1.84 17.78
C ILE A 720 0.99 1.09 19.10
N GLY A 721 0.39 1.61 20.17
CA GLY A 721 0.40 0.98 21.49
C GLY A 721 -0.46 -0.28 21.56
N LEU A 722 0.00 -1.26 22.34
CA LEU A 722 -0.63 -2.57 22.55
C LEU A 722 -0.95 -2.84 24.02
N ASP A 723 -0.70 -1.88 24.92
CA ASP A 723 -0.85 -2.02 26.36
C ASP A 723 -0.04 -3.25 26.85
N GLY A 724 -0.58 -4.11 27.71
CA GLY A 724 0.13 -5.32 28.17
C GLY A 724 0.16 -6.50 27.18
N ARG A 725 -0.15 -6.31 25.90
CA ARG A 725 -0.21 -7.39 24.90
C ARG A 725 1.09 -7.50 24.13
N LEU A 726 1.61 -8.72 24.01
CA LEU A 726 2.91 -8.97 23.40
C LEU A 726 2.97 -8.62 21.90
N LYS A 727 1.86 -8.74 21.18
CA LYS A 727 1.77 -8.44 19.74
C LYS A 727 0.33 -8.24 19.30
N ALA A 728 0.15 -7.64 18.11
CA ALA A 728 -1.14 -7.63 17.43
C ALA A 728 -1.51 -9.04 16.93
N ASP A 729 -2.81 -9.33 16.90
CA ASP A 729 -3.37 -10.54 16.29
C ASP A 729 -3.52 -10.34 14.77
N VAL A 730 -4.02 -9.17 14.36
CA VAL A 730 -4.25 -8.79 12.96
C VAL A 730 -4.02 -7.29 12.81
N VAL A 731 -3.33 -6.93 11.75
CA VAL A 731 -3.27 -5.56 11.21
C VAL A 731 -3.86 -5.62 9.81
N ARG A 732 -4.90 -4.84 9.56
CA ARG A 732 -5.52 -4.70 8.24
C ARG A 732 -5.24 -3.31 7.71
N VAL A 733 -4.69 -3.24 6.51
CA VAL A 733 -4.44 -1.99 5.79
C VAL A 733 -5.44 -1.91 4.66
N TYR A 734 -6.22 -0.84 4.62
CA TYR A 734 -6.87 -0.39 3.41
C TYR A 734 -5.94 0.62 2.77
N TRP A 735 -5.26 0.19 1.71
CA TRP A 735 -4.39 1.06 0.93
C TRP A 735 -5.18 2.26 0.38
N PRO A 736 -4.53 3.41 0.11
CA PRO A 736 -5.21 4.59 -0.43
C PRO A 736 -6.12 4.26 -1.62
N ASN A 737 -5.68 3.37 -2.52
CA ASN A 737 -6.45 2.90 -3.67
C ASN A 737 -7.67 1.99 -3.39
N GLY A 738 -8.02 1.78 -2.12
CA GLY A 738 -9.14 0.99 -1.62
C GLY A 738 -8.89 -0.51 -1.43
N VAL A 739 -7.72 -1.04 -1.82
CA VAL A 739 -7.43 -2.48 -1.73
C VAL A 739 -7.09 -2.87 -0.28
N PRO A 740 -7.80 -3.86 0.33
CA PRO A 740 -7.46 -4.37 1.64
C PRO A 740 -6.30 -5.38 1.60
N GLN A 741 -5.41 -5.30 2.58
CA GLN A 741 -4.33 -6.27 2.80
C GLN A 741 -4.23 -6.60 4.30
N ASP A 742 -4.22 -7.89 4.62
CA ASP A 742 -4.20 -8.39 5.99
C ASP A 742 -2.83 -8.93 6.36
N LEU A 743 -2.35 -8.53 7.53
CA LEU A 743 -1.17 -9.09 8.17
C LEU A 743 -1.56 -9.77 9.49
N TYR A 744 -1.29 -11.07 9.57
CA TYR A 744 -1.63 -11.90 10.72
C TYR A 744 -0.41 -12.06 11.63
N PHE A 745 -0.60 -11.78 12.92
CA PHE A 745 0.42 -11.92 13.95
C PHE A 745 1.75 -11.21 13.61
N PRO A 746 1.73 -9.90 13.27
CA PRO A 746 2.94 -9.16 12.90
C PRO A 746 4.01 -9.18 13.99
N GLY A 747 5.25 -8.92 13.56
CA GLY A 747 6.35 -8.58 14.45
C GLY A 747 6.16 -7.21 15.11
N THR A 748 7.15 -6.79 15.88
CA THR A 748 7.15 -5.52 16.63
C THR A 748 7.66 -4.36 15.79
N ASP A 749 8.52 -4.67 14.83
CA ASP A 749 8.88 -3.82 13.70
C ASP A 749 8.41 -4.53 12.44
N GLN A 750 7.60 -3.84 11.63
CA GLN A 750 6.96 -4.48 10.49
C GLN A 750 6.81 -3.55 9.30
N ASP A 751 7.52 -3.90 8.23
CA ASP A 751 7.23 -3.41 6.90
C ASP A 751 6.05 -4.18 6.32
N LEU A 752 5.05 -3.46 5.82
CA LEU A 752 3.99 -4.03 5.00
C LEU A 752 4.12 -3.49 3.58
N VAL A 753 4.70 -4.32 2.71
CA VAL A 753 4.82 -4.04 1.28
C VAL A 753 3.49 -4.28 0.60
N GLU A 754 3.05 -3.33 -0.21
CA GLU A 754 1.87 -3.47 -1.06
C GLU A 754 1.96 -4.72 -1.92
N GLU A 755 0.91 -5.53 -1.91
CA GLU A 755 0.76 -6.61 -2.88
C GLU A 755 0.15 -6.08 -4.18
N GLN A 756 0.85 -6.26 -5.31
CA GLN A 756 0.31 -5.91 -6.63
C GLN A 756 -0.91 -6.78 -6.95
N THR A 757 -2.09 -6.28 -6.58
CA THR A 757 -3.34 -7.00 -6.70
C THR A 757 -4.10 -6.53 -7.94
N LEU A 758 -4.55 -7.49 -8.74
CA LEU A 758 -5.50 -7.23 -9.81
C LEU A 758 -6.88 -7.02 -9.19
N LYS A 759 -7.39 -5.78 -9.19
CA LYS A 759 -8.70 -5.44 -8.61
C LYS A 759 -9.87 -5.48 -9.61
N GLY A 760 -9.59 -5.48 -10.92
CA GLY A 760 -10.61 -5.67 -11.97
C GLY A 760 -10.01 -6.22 -13.27
N SER A 761 -10.71 -7.13 -13.96
CA SER A 761 -10.30 -7.67 -15.28
C SER A 761 -11.37 -8.51 -16.00
N CYS A 762 -12.64 -8.39 -15.60
CA CYS A 762 -13.83 -9.04 -16.19
C CYS A 762 -14.03 -10.51 -15.76
N PRO A 763 -15.28 -11.05 -15.85
CA PRO A 763 -15.64 -12.33 -15.23
C PRO A 763 -14.94 -13.55 -15.84
N MET A 764 -14.80 -14.60 -15.01
CA MET A 764 -14.06 -15.83 -15.30
C MET A 764 -14.98 -16.92 -15.85
N LEU A 765 -14.64 -17.52 -16.99
CA LEU A 765 -15.37 -18.62 -17.60
C LEU A 765 -14.69 -19.97 -17.35
N TYR A 766 -15.44 -20.92 -16.80
CA TYR A 766 -15.04 -22.32 -16.66
C TYR A 766 -15.96 -23.24 -17.45
N VAL A 767 -15.42 -24.35 -17.93
CA VAL A 767 -16.20 -25.37 -18.66
C VAL A 767 -15.92 -26.76 -18.11
N TRP A 768 -16.91 -27.65 -18.19
CA TRP A 768 -16.72 -29.06 -17.83
C TRP A 768 -15.87 -29.77 -18.89
N ASP A 769 -14.73 -30.33 -18.47
CA ASP A 769 -13.76 -30.97 -19.35
C ASP A 769 -13.92 -32.49 -19.50
N GLY A 770 -14.83 -33.08 -18.72
CA GLY A 770 -15.02 -34.53 -18.61
C GLY A 770 -14.66 -35.09 -17.24
N ASP A 771 -13.73 -34.44 -16.54
CA ASP A 771 -13.22 -34.81 -15.22
C ASP A 771 -13.51 -33.74 -14.15
N GLY A 772 -13.40 -32.46 -14.50
CA GLY A 772 -13.60 -31.29 -13.63
C GLY A 772 -13.96 -30.02 -14.40
N PHE A 773 -13.99 -28.88 -13.70
CA PHE A 773 -14.15 -27.57 -14.33
C PHE A 773 -12.79 -26.95 -14.60
N GLU A 774 -12.53 -26.59 -15.86
CA GLU A 774 -11.29 -25.94 -16.29
C GLU A 774 -11.58 -24.47 -16.61
N PHE A 775 -10.75 -23.56 -16.07
CA PHE A 775 -10.77 -22.16 -16.47
C PHE A 775 -10.29 -22.05 -17.92
N VAL A 776 -11.10 -21.44 -18.79
CA VAL A 776 -10.78 -21.27 -20.23
C VAL A 776 -10.48 -19.82 -20.60
N GLY A 777 -10.65 -18.90 -19.64
CA GLY A 777 -10.28 -17.49 -19.70
C GLY A 777 -11.46 -16.54 -19.36
N ASP A 778 -11.22 -15.24 -19.46
CA ASP A 778 -12.16 -14.16 -19.14
C ASP A 778 -13.14 -13.81 -20.27
N MET A 779 -14.23 -13.15 -19.91
CA MET A 779 -15.25 -12.71 -20.86
C MET A 779 -15.76 -11.30 -20.54
N MET A 780 -16.47 -10.70 -21.48
CA MET A 780 -17.08 -9.37 -21.42
C MET A 780 -16.08 -8.21 -21.33
N TRP A 781 -14.83 -8.43 -21.73
CA TRP A 781 -13.71 -7.50 -21.52
C TRP A 781 -13.84 -6.14 -22.20
N LYS A 782 -14.67 -6.03 -23.25
CA LYS A 782 -14.86 -4.76 -23.96
C LYS A 782 -15.57 -3.69 -23.11
N SER A 783 -16.32 -4.08 -22.07
CA SER A 783 -17.01 -3.14 -21.17
C SER A 783 -16.09 -2.73 -20.02
N ALA A 784 -15.96 -1.42 -19.79
CA ALA A 784 -15.30 -0.84 -18.62
C ALA A 784 -16.18 0.30 -18.08
N LEU A 785 -17.39 -0.04 -17.62
CA LEU A 785 -18.45 0.93 -17.38
C LEU A 785 -18.04 1.93 -16.29
N GLY A 786 -18.02 3.22 -16.61
CA GLY A 786 -17.63 4.27 -15.67
C GLY A 786 -16.12 4.45 -15.53
N MET A 787 -15.29 3.66 -16.21
CA MET A 787 -13.84 3.84 -16.21
C MET A 787 -13.45 5.14 -16.95
N PRO A 788 -12.62 6.01 -16.35
CA PRO A 788 -12.12 7.21 -16.99
C PRO A 788 -11.13 6.85 -18.10
N LEU A 789 -11.24 7.52 -19.25
CA LEU A 789 -10.38 7.30 -20.42
C LEU A 789 -9.14 8.23 -20.45
N GLY A 790 -9.05 9.21 -19.54
CA GLY A 790 -7.97 10.20 -19.53
C GLY A 790 -7.76 10.85 -20.90
N ILE A 791 -6.50 10.89 -21.37
CA ILE A 791 -6.12 11.43 -22.69
C ILE A 791 -6.79 10.67 -23.85
N LEU A 792 -7.11 9.38 -23.69
CA LEU A 792 -7.76 8.56 -24.73
C LEU A 792 -9.20 9.02 -25.03
N GLY A 793 -9.84 9.73 -24.10
CA GLY A 793 -11.19 10.27 -24.24
C GLY A 793 -11.27 11.75 -24.68
N GLY A 794 -10.12 12.39 -24.94
CA GLY A 794 -10.07 13.81 -25.33
C GLY A 794 -10.20 14.82 -24.17
N GLY A 795 -9.92 14.40 -22.93
CA GLY A 795 -9.85 15.25 -21.73
C GLY A 795 -10.25 14.52 -20.44
N GLN A 796 -9.94 15.12 -19.28
CA GLN A 796 -10.05 14.54 -17.92
C GLN A 796 -11.44 14.02 -17.46
N ARG A 797 -12.51 14.11 -18.27
CA ARG A 797 -13.88 13.72 -17.85
C ARG A 797 -14.63 12.81 -18.84
N ALA A 798 -13.92 12.22 -19.79
CA ALA A 798 -14.53 11.23 -20.69
C ALA A 798 -14.41 9.83 -20.08
N TYR A 799 -15.52 9.12 -20.05
CA TYR A 799 -15.61 7.74 -19.55
C TYR A 799 -15.79 6.75 -20.69
N ALA A 800 -15.55 5.48 -20.41
CA ALA A 800 -15.74 4.41 -21.37
C ALA A 800 -17.17 4.40 -21.95
N PRO A 801 -17.35 3.94 -23.21
CA PRO A 801 -18.66 3.86 -23.82
C PRO A 801 -19.65 3.00 -23.00
N ALA A 802 -20.89 3.46 -22.88
CA ALA A 802 -21.95 2.78 -22.12
C ALA A 802 -22.58 1.58 -22.85
N PHE A 803 -22.16 1.28 -24.08
CA PHE A 803 -22.71 0.18 -24.87
C PHE A 803 -22.24 -1.17 -24.28
N PRO A 804 -23.06 -2.24 -24.32
CA PRO A 804 -22.66 -3.53 -23.75
C PRO A 804 -21.47 -4.14 -24.48
N SER A 805 -20.69 -4.90 -23.73
CA SER A 805 -19.70 -5.81 -24.27
C SER A 805 -20.42 -6.93 -25.01
N GLN A 806 -20.33 -6.90 -26.34
CA GLN A 806 -20.72 -8.01 -27.20
C GLN A 806 -19.47 -8.67 -27.76
N GLU A 807 -19.29 -9.96 -27.48
CA GLU A 807 -18.10 -10.70 -27.88
C GLU A 807 -18.39 -12.15 -28.24
N TYR A 808 -17.59 -12.67 -29.17
CA TYR A 808 -17.47 -14.10 -29.41
C TYR A 808 -16.07 -14.50 -28.97
N ARG A 809 -15.97 -15.43 -28.00
CA ARG A 809 -14.71 -16.03 -27.58
C ARG A 809 -14.63 -17.45 -28.10
N ARG A 810 -13.48 -17.84 -28.64
CA ARG A 810 -13.25 -19.24 -29.05
C ARG A 810 -12.90 -20.09 -27.83
N LEU A 811 -13.55 -21.25 -27.68
CA LEU A 811 -13.16 -22.25 -26.69
C LEU A 811 -12.05 -23.15 -27.24
N PRO A 812 -11.07 -23.57 -26.42
CA PRO A 812 -10.07 -24.52 -26.84
C PRO A 812 -10.69 -25.83 -27.35
N ASP A 813 -10.14 -26.38 -28.43
CA ASP A 813 -10.68 -27.58 -29.08
C ASP A 813 -10.65 -28.77 -28.10
N GLY A 814 -11.79 -29.46 -27.95
CA GLY A 814 -11.89 -30.68 -27.15
C GLY A 814 -11.98 -30.49 -25.64
N VAL A 815 -11.85 -29.26 -25.12
CA VAL A 815 -12.03 -29.00 -23.68
C VAL A 815 -13.49 -29.15 -23.28
N LEU A 816 -14.46 -28.55 -23.99
CA LEU A 816 -15.87 -28.68 -23.61
C LEU A 816 -16.42 -30.10 -23.88
N GLN A 817 -16.74 -30.84 -22.81
CA GLN A 817 -17.35 -32.18 -22.88
C GLN A 817 -18.77 -32.20 -22.29
N PRO A 818 -19.65 -33.12 -22.74
CA PRO A 818 -20.99 -33.24 -22.18
C PRO A 818 -20.97 -33.95 -20.81
N LEU A 819 -21.67 -33.38 -19.84
CA LEU A 819 -22.00 -33.96 -18.54
C LEU A 819 -23.49 -34.36 -18.56
N ASP A 820 -23.77 -35.66 -18.46
CA ASP A 820 -25.14 -36.22 -18.47
C ASP A 820 -26.03 -35.74 -19.63
N GLY A 821 -25.43 -35.48 -20.80
CA GLY A 821 -26.13 -35.02 -22.01
C GLY A 821 -26.26 -33.50 -22.13
N GLU A 822 -25.65 -32.74 -21.22
CA GLU A 822 -25.63 -31.27 -21.24
C GLU A 822 -24.20 -30.75 -21.30
N TYR A 823 -23.99 -29.62 -21.96
CA TYR A 823 -22.76 -28.84 -21.80
C TYR A 823 -22.93 -27.91 -20.61
N VAL A 824 -22.00 -27.97 -19.64
CA VAL A 824 -22.09 -27.20 -18.39
C VAL A 824 -20.93 -26.21 -18.33
N MET A 825 -21.24 -24.97 -17.97
CA MET A 825 -20.29 -23.87 -17.83
C MET A 825 -20.56 -23.09 -16.56
N GLN A 826 -19.53 -22.43 -16.03
CA GLN A 826 -19.60 -21.56 -14.86
C GLN A 826 -19.07 -20.18 -15.23
N ILE A 827 -19.77 -19.14 -14.80
CA ILE A 827 -19.29 -17.75 -14.85
C ILE A 827 -19.12 -17.28 -13.41
N THR A 828 -17.89 -16.98 -12.99
CA THR A 828 -17.60 -16.47 -11.65
C THR A 828 -17.11 -15.03 -11.71
N GLU A 829 -17.34 -14.30 -10.62
CA GLU A 829 -16.74 -12.99 -10.38
C GLU A 829 -15.78 -13.13 -9.19
N GLU A 830 -14.50 -12.88 -9.40
CA GLU A 830 -13.46 -13.10 -8.37
C GLU A 830 -12.84 -11.78 -7.89
N LEU A 831 -13.10 -10.68 -8.62
CA LEU A 831 -12.44 -9.38 -8.48
C LEU A 831 -13.42 -8.36 -7.89
N TRP A 832 -12.93 -7.14 -7.65
CA TRP A 832 -13.73 -6.06 -7.08
C TRP A 832 -14.61 -5.43 -8.17
N GLU A 833 -15.56 -6.20 -8.69
CA GLU A 833 -16.39 -5.82 -9.83
C GLU A 833 -17.86 -6.24 -9.62
N THR A 834 -18.77 -5.49 -10.22
CA THR A 834 -20.18 -5.88 -10.40
C THR A 834 -20.45 -6.13 -11.88
N ILE A 835 -20.97 -7.32 -12.18
CA ILE A 835 -21.22 -7.76 -13.55
C ILE A 835 -22.71 -7.79 -13.84
N TYR A 836 -23.08 -7.30 -15.02
CA TYR A 836 -24.44 -7.25 -15.55
C TYR A 836 -24.54 -8.22 -16.74
N VAL A 837 -24.87 -9.49 -16.49
CA VAL A 837 -24.94 -10.53 -17.52
C VAL A 837 -26.34 -10.57 -18.14
N ASP A 838 -26.47 -10.16 -19.40
CA ASP A 838 -27.77 -9.98 -20.11
C ASP A 838 -28.04 -11.11 -21.13
N GLY A 839 -27.00 -11.65 -21.76
CA GLY A 839 -27.17 -12.71 -22.74
C GLY A 839 -25.94 -13.60 -22.88
N VAL A 840 -26.14 -14.91 -22.85
CA VAL A 840 -25.06 -15.88 -23.08
C VAL A 840 -25.54 -16.98 -24.02
N ASN A 841 -24.81 -17.25 -25.11
CA ASN A 841 -25.15 -18.32 -26.05
C ASN A 841 -23.95 -19.21 -26.36
N LEU A 842 -24.18 -20.53 -26.38
CA LEU A 842 -23.19 -21.48 -26.89
C LEU A 842 -23.33 -21.60 -28.41
N VAL A 843 -22.27 -21.26 -29.13
CA VAL A 843 -22.23 -21.24 -30.60
C VAL A 843 -21.36 -22.38 -31.10
N ALA A 844 -21.95 -23.33 -31.81
CA ALA A 844 -21.23 -24.37 -32.52
C ALA A 844 -20.95 -23.92 -33.96
N VAL A 845 -19.68 -23.94 -34.35
CA VAL A 845 -19.22 -23.77 -35.72
C VAL A 845 -18.78 -25.14 -36.24
N ASP A 846 -19.61 -25.76 -37.07
CA ASP A 846 -19.26 -27.00 -37.77
C ASP A 846 -18.53 -26.64 -39.05
N HIS A 847 -17.38 -27.25 -39.30
CA HIS A 847 -16.57 -26.99 -40.49
C HIS A 847 -15.73 -28.22 -40.89
N PRO A 848 -15.23 -28.27 -42.14
CA PRO A 848 -14.29 -29.31 -42.56
C PRO A 848 -13.07 -29.41 -41.64
N SER A 849 -12.62 -30.63 -41.36
CA SER A 849 -11.54 -30.91 -40.39
C SER A 849 -10.16 -30.37 -40.81
N GLU A 850 -9.97 -30.07 -42.09
CA GLU A 850 -8.75 -29.52 -42.66
C GLU A 850 -8.60 -28.00 -42.52
N ILE A 851 -9.63 -27.30 -42.02
CA ILE A 851 -9.56 -25.88 -41.69
C ILE A 851 -9.81 -25.68 -40.20
N ASP A 852 -9.11 -24.71 -39.60
CA ASP A 852 -9.42 -24.15 -38.30
C ASP A 852 -10.20 -22.84 -38.46
N VAL A 853 -11.01 -22.50 -37.44
CA VAL A 853 -11.77 -21.25 -37.39
C VAL A 853 -11.36 -20.42 -36.19
N TYR A 854 -11.21 -19.11 -36.41
CA TYR A 854 -10.85 -18.12 -35.40
C TYR A 854 -11.82 -16.94 -35.46
N VAL A 855 -11.90 -16.21 -34.36
CA VAL A 855 -12.57 -14.91 -34.25
C VAL A 855 -11.51 -13.90 -33.83
N ASN A 856 -11.72 -12.62 -34.14
CA ASN A 856 -10.83 -11.58 -33.64
C ASN A 856 -11.21 -11.23 -32.20
N GLU A 857 -10.33 -11.55 -31.26
CA GLU A 857 -10.52 -11.34 -29.82
C GLU A 857 -9.73 -10.11 -29.32
N ALA A 858 -9.32 -9.23 -30.24
CA ALA A 858 -8.71 -7.95 -29.91
C ALA A 858 -9.68 -7.00 -29.21
N PHE A 859 -9.15 -6.14 -28.33
CA PHE A 859 -9.94 -5.12 -27.67
C PHE A 859 -10.39 -4.08 -28.68
N ILE A 860 -11.70 -3.91 -28.79
CA ILE A 860 -12.34 -2.92 -29.65
C ILE A 860 -13.42 -2.27 -28.78
N PRO A 861 -13.52 -0.93 -28.74
CA PRO A 861 -14.55 -0.25 -27.97
C PRO A 861 -15.95 -0.84 -28.20
N PRO A 862 -16.79 -0.95 -27.16
CA PRO A 862 -18.12 -1.54 -27.26
C PRO A 862 -18.96 -0.98 -28.40
N ALA A 863 -19.42 -1.88 -29.27
CA ALA A 863 -20.30 -1.59 -30.38
C ALA A 863 -21.02 -2.88 -30.80
N PRO A 864 -22.15 -2.80 -31.53
CA PRO A 864 -22.77 -3.97 -32.13
C PRO A 864 -21.79 -4.74 -33.02
N ILE A 865 -21.67 -6.05 -32.80
CA ILE A 865 -20.82 -6.93 -33.61
C ILE A 865 -21.61 -8.05 -34.30
N ASP A 866 -21.19 -8.38 -35.53
CA ASP A 866 -21.59 -9.61 -36.21
C ASP A 866 -20.49 -10.67 -36.02
N LEU A 867 -20.87 -11.95 -36.07
CA LEU A 867 -19.89 -13.05 -36.02
C LEU A 867 -19.00 -13.04 -37.28
N GLU A 868 -17.73 -12.73 -37.10
CA GLU A 868 -16.70 -12.77 -38.13
C GLU A 868 -15.79 -13.99 -37.96
N LEU A 869 -15.85 -14.93 -38.91
CA LEU A 869 -15.04 -16.16 -38.89
C LEU A 869 -13.86 -16.08 -39.84
N TRP A 870 -12.66 -16.17 -39.26
CA TRP A 870 -11.38 -16.30 -39.95
C TRP A 870 -11.02 -17.77 -40.12
N ARG A 871 -10.53 -18.15 -41.31
CA ARG A 871 -10.27 -19.55 -41.64
C ARG A 871 -8.80 -19.78 -41.89
N VAL A 872 -8.25 -20.78 -41.22
CA VAL A 872 -6.83 -21.13 -41.28
C VAL A 872 -6.71 -22.52 -41.85
N GLY A 873 -6.11 -22.64 -43.04
CA GLY A 873 -5.83 -23.94 -43.66
C GLY A 873 -4.39 -24.37 -43.37
N GLU A 874 -3.43 -23.71 -44.01
CA GLU A 874 -2.00 -23.95 -43.78
C GLU A 874 -1.44 -22.89 -42.83
N ARG A 875 -0.87 -23.33 -41.71
CA ARG A 875 -0.19 -22.47 -40.74
C ARG A 875 1.29 -22.35 -41.09
N HIS A 876 1.80 -21.13 -41.10
CA HIS A 876 3.21 -20.83 -41.29
C HIS A 876 3.74 -20.05 -40.09
N ALA A 877 4.88 -20.50 -39.55
CA ALA A 877 5.62 -19.77 -38.53
C ALA A 877 6.48 -18.67 -39.18
N PRO A 878 6.72 -17.54 -38.51
CA PRO A 878 7.76 -16.60 -38.89
C PRO A 878 9.14 -17.28 -39.00
N VAL A 879 9.96 -16.84 -39.95
CA VAL A 879 11.36 -17.29 -40.12
C VAL A 879 12.25 -16.74 -39.01
N SER A 880 11.97 -15.51 -38.56
CA SER A 880 12.58 -14.90 -37.36
C SER A 880 11.56 -14.07 -36.60
N ALA A 881 11.75 -13.98 -35.30
CA ALA A 881 11.03 -13.10 -34.39
C ALA A 881 12.04 -12.48 -33.46
N THR A 882 12.19 -11.15 -33.48
CA THR A 882 13.14 -10.46 -32.60
C THR A 882 12.57 -9.19 -31.99
N ASP A 883 13.10 -8.77 -30.85
CA ASP A 883 12.82 -7.44 -30.31
C ASP A 883 13.73 -6.35 -30.91
N GLU A 884 13.60 -5.12 -30.42
CA GLU A 884 14.42 -3.96 -30.81
C GLU A 884 15.91 -4.14 -30.51
N ASN A 885 16.26 -4.99 -29.54
CA ASN A 885 17.63 -5.32 -29.15
C ASN A 885 18.19 -6.52 -29.93
N GLY A 886 17.36 -7.19 -30.73
CA GLY A 886 17.74 -8.34 -31.55
C GLY A 886 17.69 -9.67 -30.81
N ARG A 887 17.05 -9.75 -29.64
CA ARG A 887 16.82 -11.01 -28.90
C ARG A 887 15.86 -11.89 -29.67
N ASP A 888 16.10 -13.20 -29.70
CA ASP A 888 15.31 -14.16 -30.50
C ASP A 888 14.13 -14.70 -29.70
N HIS A 889 12.92 -14.45 -30.19
CA HIS A 889 11.65 -14.80 -29.55
C HIS A 889 10.91 -15.95 -30.25
N ARG A 890 11.55 -16.65 -31.18
CA ARG A 890 10.89 -17.73 -31.93
C ARG A 890 10.39 -18.88 -31.05
N GLU A 891 11.10 -19.21 -29.98
CA GLU A 891 10.70 -20.30 -29.07
C GLU A 891 9.43 -19.93 -28.32
N ALA A 892 9.36 -18.71 -27.78
CA ALA A 892 8.20 -18.16 -27.06
C ALA A 892 6.98 -17.85 -27.96
N LEU A 893 7.10 -18.01 -29.28
CA LEU A 893 6.02 -17.73 -30.24
C LEU A 893 5.66 -18.95 -31.09
N ALA A 894 6.32 -20.09 -30.87
CA ALA A 894 6.20 -21.27 -31.72
C ALA A 894 4.85 -21.98 -31.58
N GLU A 895 4.36 -22.06 -30.35
CA GLU A 895 3.18 -22.83 -29.95
C GLU A 895 2.53 -22.14 -28.75
N ARG A 896 1.21 -22.28 -28.60
CA ARG A 896 0.47 -21.79 -27.42
C ARG A 896 0.76 -22.65 -26.18
N ASP A 897 1.87 -22.38 -25.49
CA ASP A 897 2.37 -23.17 -24.36
C ASP A 897 2.59 -22.36 -23.05
N PHE A 898 2.06 -21.13 -23.00
CA PHE A 898 2.16 -20.19 -21.89
C PHE A 898 3.60 -19.76 -21.58
N ARG A 899 4.44 -19.64 -22.61
CA ARG A 899 5.79 -19.05 -22.54
C ARG A 899 5.80 -17.75 -23.31
N TYR A 900 5.80 -16.66 -22.56
CA TYR A 900 5.56 -15.35 -23.13
C TYR A 900 6.84 -14.62 -23.57
N VAL A 901 6.72 -13.81 -24.61
CA VAL A 901 7.66 -12.73 -24.89
C VAL A 901 7.58 -11.69 -23.76
N SER A 902 8.67 -11.56 -23.00
CA SER A 902 8.73 -10.74 -21.78
C SER A 902 10.04 -9.97 -21.64
N SER A 903 10.73 -9.67 -22.74
CA SER A 903 12.05 -9.01 -22.73
C SER A 903 12.02 -7.49 -22.63
N PHE A 904 10.87 -6.91 -22.25
CA PHE A 904 10.71 -5.47 -22.04
C PHE A 904 10.81 -5.13 -20.55
N ARG A 905 11.35 -3.94 -20.26
CA ARG A 905 11.41 -3.42 -18.90
C ARG A 905 10.07 -2.78 -18.52
N PRO A 906 9.52 -3.05 -17.31
CA PRO A 906 8.40 -2.30 -16.76
C PRO A 906 8.66 -0.79 -16.75
N GLY A 907 7.61 -0.02 -17.04
CA GLY A 907 7.62 1.43 -16.93
C GLY A 907 7.19 1.86 -15.54
N ARG A 908 6.70 3.10 -15.42
CA ARG A 908 6.27 3.66 -14.15
C ARG A 908 5.07 2.93 -13.53
N PHE A 909 4.03 2.67 -14.33
CA PHE A 909 2.74 2.16 -13.86
C PHE A 909 2.53 0.70 -14.22
N GLN A 910 1.65 0.02 -13.47
CA GLN A 910 1.11 -1.27 -13.86
C GLN A 910 0.59 -1.23 -15.31
N GLY A 911 0.95 -2.24 -16.10
CA GLY A 911 0.48 -2.39 -17.48
C GLY A 911 1.20 -1.51 -18.51
N ILE A 912 2.14 -0.66 -18.06
CA ILE A 912 2.97 0.19 -18.92
C ILE A 912 4.44 -0.27 -18.83
N ALA A 913 5.09 -0.37 -19.97
CA ALA A 913 6.49 -0.73 -20.16
C ALA A 913 7.28 0.43 -20.80
N GLU A 914 8.60 0.32 -20.87
CA GLU A 914 9.37 1.08 -21.85
C GLU A 914 8.88 0.75 -23.28
N PRO A 915 8.96 1.69 -24.24
CA PRO A 915 8.59 1.41 -25.62
C PRO A 915 9.39 0.22 -26.18
N HIS A 916 8.68 -0.78 -26.68
CA HIS A 916 9.27 -2.03 -27.17
C HIS A 916 8.65 -2.47 -28.50
N GLU A 917 9.38 -3.33 -29.21
CA GLU A 917 9.03 -3.79 -30.55
C GLU A 917 9.05 -5.31 -30.65
N LEU A 918 8.15 -5.89 -31.46
CA LEU A 918 8.22 -7.28 -31.92
C LEU A 918 8.30 -7.29 -33.44
N ILE A 919 9.44 -7.72 -33.97
CA ILE A 919 9.77 -7.75 -35.39
C ILE A 919 9.69 -9.18 -35.90
N LEU A 920 8.76 -9.46 -36.81
CA LEU A 920 8.56 -10.79 -37.41
C LEU A 920 8.98 -10.77 -38.88
N ASP A 921 9.85 -11.69 -39.29
CA ASP A 921 10.11 -11.99 -40.70
C ASP A 921 9.22 -13.15 -41.15
N LEU A 922 8.21 -12.87 -41.97
CA LEU A 922 7.27 -13.89 -42.44
C LEU A 922 7.87 -14.76 -43.57
N GLY A 923 9.00 -14.35 -44.14
CA GLY A 923 9.76 -15.15 -45.10
C GLY A 923 9.06 -15.47 -46.42
N PRO A 924 9.58 -16.46 -47.18
CA PRO A 924 9.14 -16.75 -48.54
C PRO A 924 7.70 -17.27 -48.64
N ALA A 925 7.14 -17.87 -47.59
CA ALA A 925 5.76 -18.34 -47.59
C ALA A 925 4.77 -17.16 -47.70
N ALA A 926 5.13 -15.98 -47.20
CA ALA A 926 4.36 -14.74 -47.32
C ALA A 926 4.56 -14.00 -48.67
N ALA A 927 5.28 -14.57 -49.66
CA ALA A 927 5.66 -13.85 -50.87
C ALA A 927 4.48 -13.25 -51.66
N SER A 928 3.29 -13.85 -51.59
CA SER A 928 2.07 -13.32 -52.23
C SER A 928 1.65 -11.94 -51.73
N GLY A 929 2.02 -11.58 -50.50
CA GLY A 929 1.48 -10.40 -49.79
C GLY A 929 0.01 -10.54 -49.38
N ASP A 930 -0.59 -11.70 -49.65
CA ASP A 930 -1.95 -12.07 -49.22
C ASP A 930 -1.82 -12.84 -47.90
N VAL A 931 -1.66 -12.09 -46.81
CA VAL A 931 -1.27 -12.59 -45.49
C VAL A 931 -2.30 -12.18 -44.45
N THR A 932 -2.66 -13.12 -43.58
CA THR A 932 -3.36 -12.84 -42.32
C THR A 932 -2.51 -13.39 -41.19
N LEU A 933 -2.13 -12.51 -40.25
CA LEU A 933 -1.32 -12.82 -39.08
C LEU A 933 -2.22 -13.02 -37.86
N PHE A 934 -1.90 -14.02 -37.05
CA PHE A 934 -2.58 -14.38 -35.80
C PHE A 934 -1.58 -14.29 -34.66
N LEU A 935 -1.96 -13.57 -33.62
CA LEU A 935 -1.13 -13.33 -32.44
C LEU A 935 -1.95 -13.71 -31.20
N THR A 936 -1.52 -14.72 -30.47
CA THR A 936 -2.18 -15.14 -29.22
C THR A 936 -1.36 -14.65 -28.05
N GLY A 937 -2.04 -14.09 -27.05
CA GLY A 937 -1.37 -13.55 -25.86
C GLY A 937 -2.35 -13.02 -24.83
N TRP A 938 -1.82 -12.22 -23.91
CA TRP A 938 -2.60 -11.49 -22.91
C TRP A 938 -2.00 -10.11 -22.66
N ILE A 939 -2.77 -9.23 -22.02
CA ILE A 939 -2.32 -7.91 -21.57
C ILE A 939 -2.40 -7.83 -20.05
N PHE A 940 -1.38 -7.26 -19.41
CA PHE A 940 -1.51 -6.81 -18.02
C PHE A 940 -2.09 -5.39 -18.02
N PRO A 941 -3.35 -5.19 -17.57
CA PRO A 941 -4.04 -3.93 -17.81
C PRO A 941 -3.65 -2.83 -16.80
N THR A 942 -3.88 -1.58 -17.18
CA THR A 942 -3.99 -0.45 -16.25
C THR A 942 -5.38 -0.48 -15.57
N ASP A 943 -5.53 0.17 -14.42
CA ASP A 943 -6.83 0.39 -13.77
C ASP A 943 -7.31 1.84 -13.93
N ALA A 944 -8.48 2.16 -13.36
CA ALA A 944 -9.12 3.47 -13.51
C ALA A 944 -8.26 4.59 -12.90
N SER A 945 -7.77 4.44 -11.67
CA SER A 945 -6.84 5.38 -11.04
C SER A 945 -5.59 5.64 -11.90
N ILE A 946 -4.93 4.60 -12.41
CA ILE A 946 -3.75 4.77 -13.29
C ILE A 946 -4.12 5.53 -14.58
N ASN A 947 -5.31 5.28 -15.15
CA ASN A 947 -5.77 6.02 -16.33
C ASN A 947 -6.04 7.50 -16.02
N VAL A 948 -6.47 7.84 -14.79
CA VAL A 948 -6.57 9.22 -14.31
C VAL A 948 -5.18 9.84 -14.22
N ALA A 949 -4.24 9.21 -13.49
CA ALA A 949 -2.86 9.68 -13.32
C ALA A 949 -2.16 9.96 -14.65
N MET A 950 -2.16 8.99 -15.57
CA MET A 950 -1.61 9.19 -16.92
C MET A 950 -2.36 10.25 -17.73
N GLY A 951 -3.65 10.45 -17.46
CA GLY A 951 -4.47 11.49 -18.07
C GLY A 951 -4.12 12.91 -17.65
N GLN A 952 -3.31 13.06 -16.59
CA GLN A 952 -2.91 14.35 -16.04
C GLN A 952 -1.63 14.91 -16.67
N SER A 953 -0.81 14.07 -17.33
CA SER A 953 0.43 14.48 -17.98
C SER A 953 0.53 14.00 -19.44
N ASP A 954 0.96 14.88 -20.34
CA ASP A 954 1.28 14.53 -21.73
C ASP A 954 2.52 13.60 -21.83
N ALA A 955 3.34 13.52 -20.77
CA ALA A 955 4.56 12.70 -20.76
C ALA A 955 4.30 11.21 -20.50
N LEU A 956 3.12 10.85 -19.97
CA LEU A 956 2.80 9.52 -19.45
C LEU A 956 1.80 8.74 -20.33
N ALA A 957 1.73 9.05 -21.63
CA ALA A 957 0.68 8.53 -22.51
C ALA A 957 0.84 7.04 -22.88
N PRO A 958 -0.26 6.25 -22.88
CA PRO A 958 -0.27 4.88 -23.40
C PRO A 958 -0.26 4.86 -24.93
N HIS A 959 0.47 3.90 -25.50
CA HIS A 959 0.62 3.64 -26.93
C HIS A 959 0.14 2.23 -27.26
N PHE A 960 -1.08 2.13 -27.76
CA PHE A 960 -1.69 0.86 -28.16
C PHE A 960 -0.85 0.18 -29.25
N PRO A 961 -0.90 -1.17 -29.37
CA PRO A 961 -0.15 -1.84 -30.41
C PRO A 961 -0.54 -1.36 -31.80
N GLU A 962 0.48 -0.99 -32.56
CA GLU A 962 0.40 -0.66 -33.97
C GLU A 962 1.27 -1.62 -34.78
N LEU A 963 0.86 -1.90 -36.02
CA LEU A 963 1.63 -2.73 -36.94
C LEU A 963 2.16 -1.91 -38.12
N ASP A 964 3.47 -1.97 -38.30
CA ASP A 964 4.21 -1.37 -39.40
C ASP A 964 4.72 -2.44 -40.40
N VAL A 965 4.92 -2.00 -41.65
CA VAL A 965 5.54 -2.77 -42.74
C VAL A 965 6.73 -2.02 -43.33
N MET A 966 7.60 -2.73 -44.02
CA MET A 966 8.79 -2.14 -44.63
C MET A 966 8.47 -1.35 -45.90
N GLY A 967 8.78 -0.05 -45.88
CA GLY A 967 8.60 0.89 -46.98
C GLY A 967 9.67 0.78 -48.09
N PRO A 968 9.45 1.44 -49.25
CA PRO A 968 10.36 1.35 -50.40
C PRO A 968 11.77 1.89 -50.17
N GLY A 969 11.97 2.78 -49.20
CA GLY A 969 13.29 3.33 -48.85
C GLY A 969 14.02 2.55 -47.73
N GLY A 970 13.42 1.48 -47.22
CA GLY A 970 13.98 0.71 -46.09
C GLY A 970 13.57 1.25 -44.70
N GLU A 971 12.61 2.16 -44.64
CA GLU A 971 11.99 2.66 -43.41
C GLU A 971 10.70 1.91 -43.06
N TRP A 972 10.39 1.82 -41.76
CA TRP A 972 9.09 1.32 -41.30
C TRP A 972 7.98 2.33 -41.61
N GLN A 973 6.83 1.84 -42.08
CA GLN A 973 5.63 2.63 -42.38
C GLN A 973 4.39 2.00 -41.72
N PRO A 974 3.50 2.81 -41.13
CA PRO A 974 2.26 2.30 -40.53
C PRO A 974 1.38 1.55 -41.55
N ALA A 975 0.95 0.34 -41.18
CA ALA A 975 0.00 -0.47 -41.95
C ALA A 975 -1.34 -0.64 -41.21
N ILE A 976 -1.31 -0.94 -39.92
CA ILE A 976 -2.49 -1.06 -39.06
C ILE A 976 -2.25 -0.23 -37.79
N PRO A 977 -2.63 1.06 -37.77
CA PRO A 977 -2.45 1.95 -36.61
C PRO A 977 -3.32 1.61 -35.39
N GLY A 978 -4.23 0.64 -35.52
CA GLY A 978 -5.13 0.20 -34.44
C GLY A 978 -5.19 -1.31 -34.40
N LEU A 979 -4.04 -1.99 -34.37
CA LEU A 979 -3.99 -3.44 -34.20
C LEU A 979 -4.65 -3.83 -32.87
N SER A 980 -4.51 -2.96 -31.85
CA SER A 980 -5.00 -3.16 -30.49
C SER A 980 -4.32 -4.36 -29.81
N PHE A 981 -4.84 -4.80 -28.68
CA PHE A 981 -4.26 -5.83 -27.83
C PHE A 981 -5.27 -6.96 -27.53
N PRO A 982 -4.82 -8.12 -27.00
CA PRO A 982 -5.71 -9.21 -26.60
C PRO A 982 -6.72 -8.76 -25.53
N SER A 983 -8.02 -9.03 -25.70
CA SER A 983 -9.07 -8.64 -24.73
C SER A 983 -9.03 -9.54 -23.48
N GLY A 984 -8.02 -9.36 -22.63
CA GLY A 984 -7.83 -10.16 -21.43
C GLY A 984 -6.88 -11.35 -21.66
N LYS A 985 -7.25 -12.53 -21.16
CA LYS A 985 -6.36 -13.68 -20.98
C LYS A 985 -6.51 -14.69 -22.13
N ASP A 986 -5.37 -14.98 -22.74
CA ASP A 986 -5.18 -16.10 -23.68
C ASP A 986 -6.10 -15.99 -24.92
N LYS A 987 -6.04 -14.81 -25.56
CA LYS A 987 -6.90 -14.38 -26.69
C LYS A 987 -6.11 -14.20 -27.97
N THR A 988 -6.75 -14.44 -29.12
CA THR A 988 -6.13 -14.26 -30.44
C THR A 988 -6.52 -12.94 -31.11
N VAL A 989 -5.52 -12.09 -31.38
CA VAL A 989 -5.61 -10.89 -32.23
C VAL A 989 -5.36 -11.28 -33.68
N VAL A 990 -6.20 -10.79 -34.59
CA VAL A 990 -6.10 -11.08 -36.04
C VAL A 990 -5.74 -9.81 -36.81
N ALA A 991 -4.65 -9.86 -37.58
CA ALA A 991 -4.18 -8.75 -38.43
C ALA A 991 -4.28 -9.12 -39.92
N ASP A 992 -5.13 -8.40 -40.64
CA ASP A 992 -5.29 -8.55 -42.10
C ASP A 992 -4.30 -7.66 -42.86
N LEU A 993 -3.27 -8.25 -43.44
CA LEU A 993 -2.16 -7.55 -44.11
C LEU A 993 -2.33 -7.48 -45.63
N ARG A 994 -3.48 -7.91 -46.16
CA ARG A 994 -3.70 -8.05 -47.60
C ARG A 994 -3.66 -6.69 -48.29
N GLY A 995 -2.71 -6.58 -49.24
CA GLY A 995 -2.51 -5.34 -49.99
C GLY A 995 -1.89 -4.21 -49.18
N LEU A 996 -1.41 -4.47 -47.96
CA LEU A 996 -0.75 -3.47 -47.12
C LEU A 996 0.78 -3.42 -47.31
N PHE A 997 1.41 -4.47 -47.87
CA PHE A 997 2.85 -4.46 -48.15
C PHE A 997 3.20 -3.58 -49.36
N PRO A 998 4.02 -2.52 -49.20
CA PRO A 998 4.42 -1.65 -50.31
C PRO A 998 5.61 -2.18 -51.12
N THR A 999 6.31 -3.21 -50.61
CA THR A 999 7.51 -3.81 -51.23
C THR A 999 7.40 -5.34 -51.25
N ASP A 1000 8.46 -6.05 -51.65
CA ASP A 1000 8.58 -7.52 -51.52
C ASP A 1000 9.17 -7.95 -50.16
N ASP A 1001 9.51 -7.00 -49.30
CA ASP A 1001 9.91 -7.29 -47.92
C ASP A 1001 8.65 -7.68 -47.11
N ARG A 1002 8.75 -8.80 -46.41
CA ARG A 1002 7.65 -9.42 -45.65
C ARG A 1002 7.87 -9.34 -44.15
N ARG A 1003 8.74 -8.44 -43.71
CA ARG A 1003 8.88 -8.11 -42.30
C ARG A 1003 7.74 -7.22 -41.85
N VAL A 1004 7.23 -7.51 -40.66
CA VAL A 1004 6.28 -6.68 -39.93
C VAL A 1004 6.89 -6.31 -38.59
N ARG A 1005 6.49 -5.15 -38.05
CA ARG A 1005 6.90 -4.70 -36.73
C ARG A 1005 5.66 -4.30 -35.94
N ILE A 1006 5.51 -4.86 -34.75
CA ILE A 1006 4.51 -4.45 -33.77
C ILE A 1006 5.22 -3.55 -32.77
N ARG A 1007 4.66 -2.38 -32.45
CA ARG A 1007 5.25 -1.41 -31.51
C ARG A 1007 4.21 -0.94 -30.50
N THR A 1008 4.60 -0.85 -29.23
CA THR A 1008 3.72 -0.43 -28.12
C THR A 1008 4.57 -0.04 -26.90
N ASN A 1009 3.93 0.53 -25.88
CA ASN A 1009 4.48 0.60 -24.53
C ASN A 1009 3.55 -0.09 -23.52
N LEU A 1010 2.55 -0.85 -23.96
CA LEU A 1010 1.68 -1.63 -23.09
C LEU A 1010 2.32 -2.98 -22.80
N MET A 1011 2.15 -3.51 -21.60
CA MET A 1011 2.63 -4.84 -21.23
C MET A 1011 1.80 -5.95 -21.89
N VAL A 1012 2.05 -6.19 -23.16
CA VAL A 1012 1.41 -7.25 -23.95
C VAL A 1012 2.36 -8.43 -24.11
N TYR A 1013 1.94 -9.57 -23.56
CA TYR A 1013 2.71 -10.79 -23.51
C TYR A 1013 2.19 -11.76 -24.57
N TRP A 1014 2.98 -11.93 -25.64
CA TRP A 1014 2.66 -12.82 -26.76
C TRP A 1014 3.20 -14.24 -26.51
N ASP A 1015 2.40 -15.24 -26.83
CA ASP A 1015 2.68 -16.69 -26.63
C ASP A 1015 2.71 -17.46 -27.96
N GLU A 1016 2.00 -16.99 -28.97
CA GLU A 1016 1.99 -17.65 -30.28
C GLU A 1016 1.87 -16.62 -31.39
N ALA A 1017 2.70 -16.76 -32.43
CA ALA A 1017 2.57 -15.99 -33.67
C ALA A 1017 2.66 -16.90 -34.89
N PHE A 1018 1.61 -16.89 -35.72
CA PHE A 1018 1.62 -17.59 -37.00
C PHE A 1018 0.82 -16.83 -38.05
N PHE A 1019 1.02 -17.16 -39.32
CA PHE A 1019 0.24 -16.59 -40.42
C PHE A 1019 -0.26 -17.65 -41.39
N THR A 1020 -1.27 -17.29 -42.16
CA THR A 1020 -1.77 -18.06 -43.30
C THR A 1020 -1.69 -17.21 -44.56
N THR A 1021 -1.72 -17.85 -45.73
CA THR A 1021 -1.82 -17.16 -47.01
C THR A 1021 -3.06 -17.54 -47.80
N GLY A 1022 -3.50 -16.65 -48.69
CA GLY A 1022 -4.72 -16.83 -49.47
C GLY A 1022 -5.96 -16.26 -48.76
N PRO A 1023 -7.18 -16.56 -49.28
CA PRO A 1023 -8.40 -15.98 -48.72
C PRO A 1023 -8.75 -16.64 -47.37
N ALA A 1024 -8.14 -16.16 -46.29
CA ALA A 1024 -8.56 -16.39 -44.91
C ALA A 1024 -9.88 -15.64 -44.56
N HIS A 1025 -10.49 -14.98 -45.57
CA HIS A 1025 -11.57 -14.01 -45.45
C HIS A 1025 -12.90 -14.66 -45.01
N PRO A 1026 -13.66 -13.96 -44.15
CA PRO A 1026 -15.10 -14.17 -43.98
C PRO A 1026 -15.85 -14.22 -45.32
N GLY A 1027 -16.56 -15.31 -45.62
CA GLY A 1027 -17.51 -15.38 -46.75
C GLY A 1027 -17.22 -16.37 -47.89
N ALA A 1028 -16.17 -17.20 -47.85
CA ALA A 1028 -15.87 -18.19 -48.89
C ALA A 1028 -15.88 -19.67 -48.40
N ALA A 1029 -16.98 -20.41 -48.68
CA ALA A 1029 -17.26 -21.87 -48.49
C ALA A 1029 -17.86 -22.37 -47.14
N GLU A 1030 -18.28 -23.64 -47.06
CA GLU A 1030 -19.20 -24.24 -46.08
C GLU A 1030 -18.72 -24.25 -44.60
N ALA A 1031 -19.33 -23.44 -43.74
CA ALA A 1031 -19.37 -23.65 -42.29
C ALA A 1031 -20.83 -23.53 -41.84
N ARG A 1032 -21.25 -24.36 -40.88
CA ARG A 1032 -22.60 -24.31 -40.31
C ARG A 1032 -22.51 -23.78 -38.90
N VAL A 1033 -23.10 -22.61 -38.68
CA VAL A 1033 -23.20 -21.99 -37.36
C VAL A 1033 -24.55 -22.35 -36.75
N THR A 1034 -24.53 -22.87 -35.53
CA THR A 1034 -25.74 -23.10 -34.71
C THR A 1034 -25.51 -22.41 -33.36
N SER A 1035 -26.42 -21.53 -32.96
CA SER A 1035 -26.38 -20.85 -31.66
C SER A 1035 -27.51 -21.37 -30.77
N LEU A 1036 -27.21 -21.67 -29.50
CA LEU A 1036 -28.17 -22.11 -28.50
C LEU A 1036 -28.10 -21.22 -27.26
N ALA A 1037 -29.26 -20.74 -26.83
CA ALA A 1037 -29.45 -20.18 -25.50
C ALA A 1037 -29.37 -21.28 -24.43
N PRO A 1038 -29.02 -20.93 -23.17
CA PRO A 1038 -29.00 -21.88 -22.08
C PRO A 1038 -30.39 -22.50 -21.87
N ARG A 1039 -30.41 -23.80 -21.62
CA ARG A 1039 -31.61 -24.52 -21.19
C ARG A 1039 -32.01 -24.16 -19.76
N SER A 1040 -31.02 -23.88 -18.92
CA SER A 1040 -31.21 -23.39 -17.56
C SER A 1040 -29.98 -22.59 -17.10
N ALA A 1041 -30.20 -21.59 -16.26
CA ALA A 1041 -29.18 -20.86 -15.54
C ALA A 1041 -29.54 -20.70 -14.05
N ASP A 1042 -28.58 -20.88 -13.15
CA ASP A 1042 -28.77 -20.77 -11.70
C ASP A 1042 -27.61 -19.97 -11.08
N ILE A 1043 -27.92 -18.89 -10.35
CA ILE A 1043 -26.93 -18.08 -9.64
C ILE A 1043 -26.88 -18.47 -8.15
N HIS A 1044 -25.68 -18.61 -7.60
CA HIS A 1044 -25.44 -18.92 -6.20
C HIS A 1044 -24.09 -18.35 -5.71
N TYR A 1045 -23.92 -18.23 -4.39
CA TYR A 1045 -22.62 -17.86 -3.81
C TYR A 1045 -21.69 -19.08 -3.81
N ARG A 1046 -20.47 -18.88 -4.27
CA ARG A 1046 -19.43 -19.92 -4.29
C ARG A 1046 -18.23 -19.54 -3.43
N GLY A 1047 -17.81 -18.28 -3.46
CA GLY A 1047 -16.54 -17.81 -2.92
C GLY A 1047 -15.47 -17.68 -4.00
N PHE A 1048 -14.23 -17.49 -3.59
CA PHE A 1048 -13.11 -17.09 -4.45
C PHE A 1048 -12.19 -18.26 -4.80
N ALA A 1049 -11.90 -18.43 -6.09
CA ALA A 1049 -10.92 -19.41 -6.56
C ALA A 1049 -9.49 -18.97 -6.20
N ARG A 1050 -8.63 -19.95 -5.85
CA ARG A 1050 -7.21 -19.68 -5.59
C ARG A 1050 -6.52 -19.25 -6.89
N GLU A 1051 -5.91 -18.07 -6.82
CA GLU A 1051 -5.18 -17.44 -7.91
C GLU A 1051 -3.75 -17.98 -8.03
N PHE A 1052 -3.22 -18.06 -9.25
CA PHE A 1052 -1.81 -18.34 -9.55
C PHE A 1052 -1.40 -17.79 -10.92
N ARG A 1053 -0.10 -17.64 -11.19
CA ARG A 1053 0.41 -17.17 -12.50
C ARG A 1053 0.65 -18.35 -13.45
N LYS A 1054 -0.14 -18.48 -14.52
CA LYS A 1054 -0.01 -19.59 -15.49
C LYS A 1054 1.09 -19.30 -16.49
N GLY A 1055 2.16 -20.09 -16.48
CA GLY A 1055 3.34 -19.86 -17.33
C GLY A 1055 4.52 -19.18 -16.62
N GLY A 1056 4.46 -19.04 -15.29
CA GLY A 1056 5.50 -18.39 -14.49
C GLY A 1056 5.19 -16.92 -14.22
N ARG A 1057 6.19 -16.15 -13.77
CA ARG A 1057 6.00 -14.77 -13.27
C ARG A 1057 5.33 -13.80 -14.25
N TYR A 1058 5.58 -13.95 -15.54
CA TYR A 1058 4.98 -13.11 -16.61
C TYR A 1058 3.71 -13.71 -17.22
N GLY A 1059 3.20 -14.81 -16.67
CA GLY A 1059 1.94 -15.41 -17.09
C GLY A 1059 0.73 -14.66 -16.53
N PRO A 1060 -0.46 -14.77 -17.15
CA PRO A 1060 -1.67 -14.17 -16.60
C PRO A 1060 -2.05 -14.78 -15.25
N HIS A 1061 -2.79 -14.02 -14.45
CA HIS A 1061 -3.53 -14.55 -13.31
C HIS A 1061 -4.53 -15.61 -13.79
N TRP A 1062 -4.46 -16.79 -13.19
CA TRP A 1062 -5.25 -17.96 -13.49
C TRP A 1062 -5.88 -18.48 -12.21
N PHE A 1063 -6.99 -19.21 -12.35
CA PHE A 1063 -7.85 -19.52 -11.21
C PHE A 1063 -8.09 -21.02 -11.13
N ASP A 1064 -7.82 -21.59 -9.95
CA ASP A 1064 -8.05 -22.99 -9.64
C ASP A 1064 -9.48 -23.19 -9.12
N TYR A 1065 -10.33 -23.79 -9.96
CA TYR A 1065 -11.75 -23.97 -9.65
C TYR A 1065 -12.01 -24.83 -8.40
N ASP A 1066 -11.15 -25.79 -8.10
CA ASP A 1066 -11.41 -26.73 -7.00
C ASP A 1066 -10.92 -26.19 -5.64
N SER A 1067 -10.17 -25.09 -5.64
CA SER A 1067 -9.59 -24.48 -4.44
C SER A 1067 -10.30 -23.18 -4.12
N VAL A 1068 -11.26 -23.20 -3.20
CA VAL A 1068 -12.15 -22.06 -2.92
C VAL A 1068 -12.06 -21.60 -1.47
N THR A 1069 -11.98 -20.28 -1.28
CA THR A 1069 -12.20 -19.58 0.00
C THR A 1069 -13.57 -18.91 0.00
N VAL A 1070 -14.20 -18.78 1.16
CA VAL A 1070 -15.56 -18.20 1.29
C VAL A 1070 -15.57 -16.91 2.11
N GLU A 1071 -14.39 -16.52 2.57
CA GLU A 1071 -14.14 -15.27 3.24
C GLU A 1071 -14.29 -14.10 2.25
N PRO A 1072 -14.98 -13.01 2.63
CA PRO A 1072 -15.05 -11.81 1.80
C PRO A 1072 -13.64 -11.29 1.47
N ARG A 1073 -13.37 -11.06 0.18
CA ARG A 1073 -12.11 -10.48 -0.31
C ARG A 1073 -12.23 -8.96 -0.53
N TRP A 1074 -13.42 -8.48 -0.88
CA TRP A 1074 -13.68 -7.12 -1.32
C TRP A 1074 -14.76 -6.45 -0.48
N HIS A 1075 -14.79 -5.12 -0.51
CA HIS A 1075 -15.94 -4.35 -0.03
C HIS A 1075 -16.91 -4.19 -1.21
N ASP A 1076 -17.94 -5.02 -1.20
CA ASP A 1076 -18.88 -5.11 -2.31
C ASP A 1076 -19.63 -3.78 -2.54
N LEU A 1077 -19.89 -3.47 -3.81
CA LEU A 1077 -20.63 -2.28 -4.20
C LEU A 1077 -22.03 -2.28 -3.56
N PHE A 1078 -22.48 -1.12 -3.07
CA PHE A 1078 -23.80 -1.06 -2.45
C PHE A 1078 -24.94 -1.04 -3.47
N GLY A 1079 -26.04 -1.71 -3.16
CA GLY A 1079 -27.20 -1.76 -4.03
C GLY A 1079 -27.97 -3.08 -4.00
N LEU A 1080 -28.75 -3.28 -5.06
CA LEU A 1080 -29.60 -4.47 -5.22
C LEU A 1080 -28.95 -5.46 -6.19
N TYR A 1081 -28.82 -6.70 -5.73
CA TYR A 1081 -28.27 -7.82 -6.49
C TYR A 1081 -29.33 -8.88 -6.77
N THR A 1082 -29.10 -9.68 -7.82
CA THR A 1082 -29.99 -10.77 -8.21
C THR A 1082 -30.07 -11.84 -7.12
N ARG A 1083 -31.29 -12.24 -6.77
CA ARG A 1083 -31.56 -13.33 -5.83
C ARG A 1083 -30.93 -14.62 -6.31
N PHE A 1084 -30.49 -15.46 -5.39
CA PHE A 1084 -30.03 -16.80 -5.73
C PHE A 1084 -31.16 -17.68 -6.31
N GLY A 1085 -30.76 -18.62 -7.17
CA GLY A 1085 -31.62 -19.58 -7.83
C GLY A 1085 -31.75 -19.32 -9.34
N ASP A 1086 -32.87 -19.78 -9.90
CA ASP A 1086 -33.13 -19.72 -11.34
C ASP A 1086 -33.19 -18.28 -11.88
N VAL A 1087 -32.34 -18.05 -12.89
CA VAL A 1087 -32.14 -16.80 -13.63
C VAL A 1087 -32.15 -17.03 -15.16
N THR A 1088 -32.65 -18.18 -15.62
CA THR A 1088 -32.64 -18.56 -17.04
C THR A 1088 -33.20 -17.47 -17.96
N ASP A 1089 -34.28 -16.81 -17.53
CA ASP A 1089 -34.94 -15.76 -18.30
C ASP A 1089 -34.08 -14.49 -18.48
N LEU A 1090 -33.10 -14.25 -17.59
CA LEU A 1090 -32.24 -13.05 -17.59
C LEU A 1090 -30.96 -13.20 -18.42
N VAL A 1091 -30.63 -14.42 -18.87
CA VAL A 1091 -29.40 -14.69 -19.64
C VAL A 1091 -29.69 -15.28 -21.02
N SER A 1092 -30.96 -15.44 -21.37
CA SER A 1092 -31.39 -16.08 -22.62
C SER A 1092 -31.36 -15.13 -23.83
N GLU A 1093 -31.58 -13.82 -23.61
CA GLU A 1093 -31.64 -12.80 -24.66
C GLU A 1093 -31.12 -11.47 -24.10
N GLY A 1094 -30.26 -10.75 -24.85
CA GLY A 1094 -29.80 -9.43 -24.44
C GLY A 1094 -30.87 -8.36 -24.64
N ASP A 1095 -31.62 -8.04 -23.57
CA ASP A 1095 -32.75 -7.11 -23.60
C ASP A 1095 -32.80 -6.10 -22.44
N ASP A 1096 -31.65 -5.83 -21.83
CA ASP A 1096 -31.45 -4.95 -20.67
C ASP A 1096 -32.12 -5.49 -19.39
N ARG A 1097 -32.30 -6.83 -19.29
CA ARG A 1097 -32.78 -7.55 -18.11
C ARG A 1097 -31.77 -8.62 -17.72
N TYR A 1098 -30.77 -8.18 -16.99
CA TYR A 1098 -29.58 -8.96 -16.67
C TYR A 1098 -29.56 -9.52 -15.25
N VAL A 1099 -28.70 -10.51 -15.05
CA VAL A 1099 -28.21 -10.92 -13.74
C VAL A 1099 -27.21 -9.87 -13.24
N ILE A 1100 -27.44 -9.34 -12.04
CA ILE A 1100 -26.48 -8.49 -11.32
C ILE A 1100 -25.73 -9.39 -10.34
N GLN A 1101 -24.47 -9.67 -10.68
CA GLN A 1101 -23.58 -10.56 -9.96
C GLN A 1101 -22.55 -9.76 -9.16
N ASN A 1102 -22.23 -10.25 -7.96
CA ASN A 1102 -21.23 -9.68 -7.07
C ASN A 1102 -19.98 -10.57 -7.00
N ALA A 1103 -18.91 -10.07 -6.40
CA ALA A 1103 -17.73 -10.86 -6.12
C ALA A 1103 -18.03 -12.11 -5.27
N GLY A 1104 -17.47 -13.25 -5.67
CA GLY A 1104 -17.70 -14.58 -5.10
C GLY A 1104 -18.99 -15.28 -5.56
N ASP A 1105 -19.86 -14.63 -6.34
CA ASP A 1105 -21.01 -15.28 -6.96
C ASP A 1105 -20.60 -16.11 -8.19
N GLU A 1106 -21.42 -17.12 -8.51
CA GLU A 1106 -21.27 -17.99 -9.69
C GLU A 1106 -22.62 -18.21 -10.39
N ILE A 1107 -22.64 -18.16 -11.73
CA ILE A 1107 -23.76 -18.61 -12.57
C ILE A 1107 -23.42 -19.95 -13.21
N THR A 1108 -24.23 -20.98 -12.94
CA THR A 1108 -24.16 -22.26 -13.65
C THR A 1108 -25.08 -22.27 -14.87
N LEU A 1109 -24.49 -22.41 -16.05
CA LEU A 1109 -25.18 -22.51 -17.33
C LEU A 1109 -25.22 -23.96 -17.82
N ARG A 1110 -26.37 -24.38 -18.36
CA ARG A 1110 -26.55 -25.71 -18.99
C ARG A 1110 -27.12 -25.58 -20.39
N PHE A 1111 -26.50 -26.22 -21.36
CA PHE A 1111 -26.94 -26.26 -22.76
C PHE A 1111 -27.24 -27.69 -23.18
N ASP A 1112 -28.31 -27.90 -23.94
CA ASP A 1112 -28.70 -29.23 -24.43
C ASP A 1112 -27.71 -29.70 -25.52
N ALA A 1113 -26.89 -30.71 -25.23
CA ALA A 1113 -25.88 -31.18 -26.17
C ALA A 1113 -26.50 -31.87 -27.41
N GLU A 1114 -27.70 -32.45 -27.26
CA GLU A 1114 -28.42 -33.13 -28.35
C GLU A 1114 -29.14 -32.16 -29.29
N ALA A 1115 -29.31 -30.89 -28.87
CA ALA A 1115 -29.91 -29.85 -29.70
C ALA A 1115 -29.00 -29.43 -30.87
N PHE A 1116 -27.70 -29.73 -30.79
CA PHE A 1116 -26.80 -29.48 -31.91
C PHE A 1116 -26.95 -30.53 -33.02
N PRO A 1117 -26.79 -30.12 -34.29
CA PRO A 1117 -26.88 -31.03 -35.42
C PRO A 1117 -25.76 -32.09 -35.41
N ALA A 1118 -26.02 -33.25 -36.01
CA ALA A 1118 -24.96 -34.24 -36.26
C ALA A 1118 -23.91 -33.69 -37.24
N LEU A 1119 -22.63 -33.94 -36.94
CA LEU A 1119 -21.51 -33.52 -37.78
C LEU A 1119 -21.52 -34.27 -39.13
N PRO A 1120 -21.32 -33.59 -40.27
CA PRO A 1120 -21.01 -34.25 -41.52
C PRO A 1120 -19.74 -35.10 -41.44
N GLU A 1121 -19.60 -36.10 -42.31
CA GLU A 1121 -18.38 -36.91 -42.39
C GLU A 1121 -17.17 -36.04 -42.79
N GLY A 1122 -16.07 -36.15 -42.04
CA GLY A 1122 -14.85 -35.34 -42.27
C GLY A 1122 -14.90 -33.92 -41.71
N TRP A 1123 -15.94 -33.58 -40.94
CA TRP A 1123 -16.07 -32.28 -40.28
C TRP A 1123 -15.74 -32.38 -38.79
N LYS A 1124 -15.33 -31.25 -38.22
CA LYS A 1124 -15.18 -31.05 -36.78
C LYS A 1124 -16.04 -29.89 -36.30
N ARG A 1125 -16.19 -29.76 -34.97
CA ARG A 1125 -16.92 -28.69 -34.30
C ARG A 1125 -15.94 -27.88 -33.46
N THR A 1126 -15.93 -26.57 -33.67
CA THR A 1126 -15.34 -25.60 -32.75
C THR A 1126 -16.46 -24.86 -32.04
N PHE A 1127 -16.33 -24.71 -30.73
CA PHE A 1127 -17.29 -23.95 -29.93
C PHE A 1127 -16.80 -22.53 -29.72
N LEU A 1128 -17.72 -21.58 -29.80
CA LEU A 1128 -17.56 -20.22 -29.33
C LEU A 1128 -18.59 -19.98 -28.23
N ILE A 1129 -18.25 -19.10 -27.28
CA ILE A 1129 -19.22 -18.52 -26.36
C ILE A 1129 -19.51 -17.10 -26.83
N TYR A 1130 -20.79 -16.77 -26.96
CA TYR A 1130 -21.23 -15.39 -27.16
C TYR A 1130 -21.71 -14.84 -25.84
N SER A 1131 -21.27 -13.63 -25.50
CA SER A 1131 -21.72 -12.91 -24.33
C SER A 1131 -22.15 -11.49 -24.65
N ASP A 1132 -23.10 -11.02 -23.85
CA ASP A 1132 -23.70 -9.71 -23.90
C ASP A 1132 -23.92 -9.20 -22.48
N GLY A 1133 -23.34 -8.05 -22.14
CA GLY A 1133 -23.54 -7.42 -20.85
C GLY A 1133 -22.53 -6.33 -20.52
N TRP A 1134 -22.44 -5.96 -19.24
CA TRP A 1134 -21.54 -4.91 -18.75
C TRP A 1134 -20.73 -5.38 -17.56
N VAL A 1135 -19.61 -4.70 -17.33
CA VAL A 1135 -18.72 -4.84 -16.18
C VAL A 1135 -18.49 -3.43 -15.64
N LYS A 1136 -18.68 -3.25 -14.33
CA LYS A 1136 -18.29 -2.03 -13.59
C LYS A 1136 -17.38 -2.45 -12.45
N ASP A 1137 -16.17 -1.92 -12.42
CA ASP A 1137 -15.24 -2.16 -11.32
C ASP A 1137 -15.50 -1.24 -10.13
N GLY A 1138 -14.95 -1.63 -8.98
CA GLY A 1138 -15.07 -0.94 -7.71
C GLY A 1138 -14.03 0.15 -7.47
N ASP A 1139 -13.18 0.45 -8.45
CA ASP A 1139 -12.12 1.44 -8.30
C ASP A 1139 -12.67 2.81 -7.88
N LEU A 1140 -11.94 3.51 -7.01
CA LEU A 1140 -12.37 4.78 -6.44
C LEU A 1140 -12.52 5.88 -7.51
N ASN A 1141 -11.81 5.78 -8.63
CA ASN A 1141 -11.94 6.68 -9.78
C ASN A 1141 -12.93 6.18 -10.86
N THR A 1142 -13.49 4.98 -10.71
CA THR A 1142 -14.60 4.55 -11.56
C THR A 1142 -15.87 5.30 -11.17
N ALA A 1143 -16.52 5.91 -12.15
CA ALA A 1143 -17.74 6.66 -11.91
C ALA A 1143 -18.81 5.77 -11.28
N THR A 1144 -19.27 6.14 -10.08
CA THR A 1144 -20.20 5.34 -9.26
C THR A 1144 -19.69 3.91 -9.00
N GLY A 1145 -18.36 3.74 -8.88
CA GLY A 1145 -17.69 2.47 -8.56
C GLY A 1145 -17.95 1.99 -7.13
N ASP A 1146 -18.61 2.80 -6.31
CA ASP A 1146 -19.04 2.45 -4.96
C ASP A 1146 -20.37 1.68 -4.94
N ARG A 1147 -21.16 1.74 -6.01
CA ARG A 1147 -22.57 1.33 -5.99
C ARG A 1147 -23.02 0.66 -7.28
N VAL A 1148 -24.06 -0.17 -7.22
CA VAL A 1148 -24.60 -0.86 -8.41
C VAL A 1148 -25.22 0.12 -9.41
N VAL A 1149 -25.96 1.12 -8.92
CA VAL A 1149 -26.61 2.12 -9.79
C VAL A 1149 -25.61 3.18 -10.29
N PRO A 1150 -25.90 3.94 -11.36
CA PRO A 1150 -27.00 3.79 -12.32
C PRO A 1150 -26.94 2.46 -13.08
N LEU A 1151 -28.11 1.87 -13.32
CA LEU A 1151 -28.23 0.64 -14.10
C LEU A 1151 -27.86 0.90 -15.58
N PRO A 1152 -26.99 0.09 -16.21
CA PRO A 1152 -26.67 0.23 -17.62
C PRO A 1152 -27.86 -0.15 -18.52
N ALA A 1153 -27.90 0.45 -19.71
CA ALA A 1153 -28.87 0.13 -20.75
C ALA A 1153 -28.31 0.48 -22.13
N ARG A 1154 -28.72 -0.26 -23.18
CA ARG A 1154 -28.29 -0.01 -24.58
C ARG A 1154 -28.68 1.36 -25.11
N THR A 1155 -29.65 2.02 -24.49
CA THR A 1155 -30.13 3.34 -24.88
C THR A 1155 -29.29 4.50 -24.36
N LEU A 1156 -28.36 4.24 -23.43
CA LEU A 1156 -27.48 5.28 -22.87
C LEU A 1156 -26.47 5.75 -23.91
N SER A 1157 -26.29 7.07 -24.01
CA SER A 1157 -25.24 7.66 -24.86
C SER A 1157 -23.88 7.76 -24.17
N GLY A 1158 -23.84 7.67 -22.83
CA GLY A 1158 -22.64 7.68 -22.01
C GLY A 1158 -22.91 7.19 -20.58
N TYR A 1159 -21.84 6.92 -19.84
CA TYR A 1159 -21.89 6.53 -18.43
C TYR A 1159 -20.87 7.38 -17.64
N PRO A 1160 -21.23 7.96 -16.49
CA PRO A 1160 -22.56 7.98 -15.90
C PRO A 1160 -23.57 8.72 -16.84
N PRO A 1161 -24.86 8.38 -16.80
CA PRO A 1161 -25.86 8.99 -17.68
C PRO A 1161 -25.92 10.51 -17.51
N SER A 1162 -26.13 11.24 -18.60
CA SER A 1162 -26.31 12.69 -18.51
C SER A 1162 -27.56 13.04 -17.70
N PRO A 1163 -27.62 14.23 -17.05
CA PRO A 1163 -28.81 14.66 -16.33
C PRO A 1163 -30.10 14.68 -17.18
N GLU A 1164 -29.98 14.85 -18.52
CA GLU A 1164 -31.09 14.89 -19.46
C GLU A 1164 -31.63 13.49 -19.83
N GLU A 1165 -30.79 12.46 -19.81
CA GLU A 1165 -31.18 11.06 -20.06
C GLU A 1165 -32.00 10.48 -18.91
N GLY A 1166 -31.89 11.08 -17.72
CA GLY A 1166 -32.54 10.62 -16.50
C GLY A 1166 -31.82 9.41 -15.90
N ARG A 1167 -31.81 9.33 -14.57
CA ARG A 1167 -31.18 8.21 -13.86
C ARG A 1167 -32.14 7.01 -13.85
N ALA A 1168 -31.75 5.87 -14.42
CA ALA A 1168 -32.41 4.61 -14.13
C ALA A 1168 -31.97 4.12 -12.74
N GLU A 1169 -32.47 4.77 -11.69
CA GLU A 1169 -32.22 4.37 -10.28
C GLU A 1169 -33.07 3.14 -9.91
N ALA A 1170 -34.15 2.88 -10.64
CA ALA A 1170 -35.06 1.77 -10.37
C ALA A 1170 -35.09 0.78 -11.54
N PRO A 1171 -34.99 -0.54 -11.27
CA PRO A 1171 -35.21 -1.56 -12.29
C PRO A 1171 -36.64 -1.51 -12.81
N ASP A 1172 -36.87 -2.06 -14.01
CA ASP A 1172 -38.24 -2.30 -14.46
C ASP A 1172 -38.94 -3.34 -13.57
N ALA A 1173 -40.27 -3.47 -13.72
CA ALA A 1173 -41.04 -4.37 -12.86
C ALA A 1173 -40.66 -5.85 -13.02
N ALA A 1174 -40.10 -6.26 -14.17
CA ALA A 1174 -39.71 -7.65 -14.41
C ALA A 1174 -38.35 -7.96 -13.77
N LEU A 1175 -37.38 -7.05 -13.87
CA LEU A 1175 -36.08 -7.16 -13.22
C LEU A 1175 -36.19 -6.99 -11.70
N ALA A 1176 -37.08 -6.11 -11.21
CA ALA A 1176 -37.31 -5.89 -9.79
C ALA A 1176 -37.68 -7.17 -9.01
N ASP A 1177 -38.39 -8.11 -9.64
CA ASP A 1177 -38.76 -9.40 -9.02
C ASP A 1177 -37.54 -10.32 -8.75
N TYR A 1178 -36.42 -10.06 -9.42
CA TYR A 1178 -35.16 -10.78 -9.22
C TYR A 1178 -34.23 -10.08 -8.23
N LEU A 1179 -34.28 -8.76 -8.10
CA LEU A 1179 -33.33 -7.98 -7.30
C LEU A 1179 -33.74 -7.91 -5.82
N THR A 1180 -33.41 -8.95 -5.04
CA THR A 1180 -33.81 -9.05 -3.62
C THR A 1180 -32.64 -9.17 -2.63
N ARG A 1181 -31.41 -9.31 -3.12
CA ARG A 1181 -30.21 -9.24 -2.26
C ARG A 1181 -29.82 -7.79 -2.10
N VAL A 1182 -29.59 -7.35 -0.86
CA VAL A 1182 -29.27 -5.96 -0.54
C VAL A 1182 -27.90 -5.90 0.09
N ILE A 1183 -27.04 -5.07 -0.47
CA ILE A 1183 -25.83 -4.60 0.18
C ILE A 1183 -26.10 -3.15 0.57
N PRO A 1184 -26.28 -2.85 1.88
CA PRO A 1184 -26.65 -1.52 2.31
C PRO A 1184 -25.49 -0.54 2.11
N PRO A 1185 -25.78 0.73 1.78
CA PRO A 1185 -24.77 1.79 1.84
C PRO A 1185 -24.26 1.95 3.28
N PRO A 1186 -23.08 2.57 3.48
CA PRO A 1186 -22.53 2.82 4.82
C PRO A 1186 -23.53 3.48 5.79
N GLU A 1187 -24.23 4.52 5.33
CA GLU A 1187 -25.23 5.28 6.11
C GLU A 1187 -26.38 4.44 6.74
N ASP A 1188 -26.66 3.26 6.19
CA ASP A 1188 -27.76 2.38 6.61
C ASP A 1188 -27.31 1.20 7.51
N ARG A 1189 -26.02 1.14 7.90
CA ARG A 1189 -25.40 -0.01 8.64
C ARG A 1189 -25.63 -0.03 10.15
#